data_AF-A0A5S9XAU0-F1
#
_entry.id   AF-A0A5S9XAU0-F1
#
_cell.length_a   1.000
_cell.length_b   1.000
_cell.length_c   1.000
_cell.angle_alpha   90.00
_cell.angle_beta   90.00
_cell.angle_gamma   90.00
#
_symmetry.space_group_name_H-M   'P 1'
#
loop_
_entity.id
_entity.type
_entity.pdbx_description
1 polymer ?
#
loop_
_entity_poly.entity_id
_entity_poly.type
_entity_poly.pdbx_seq_one_letter_code
_entity_poly.pdbx_strand_id
1 'polypeptide(L)'
;MSGLDVRGAVSFAERTKSVDALTKKEILSALNSGEVSETSEDARFRVRELVLPDGESYSGSLLGNVPEGPGKYIWSDGCVYDGEWRRGMRHGIGKMRWASGASYDGEFSGGYMHGSGTYVDANKLTYKGRWRLNLKHGLGYQVYPNGDVFEGSWIQGLGEGPGKYTWANKNVYLGDMKGGKMSGKGTLTWVTGDSYEGSWLNGMMHGVGVYTWSDGGCYVGTWTRGLKDGKGSFYSAGTRVPVVQEFYLNALRKRGVLPDMRRQNQVASSVNMENLRVGVNRNKLSKGSLINLEQSRNGRVSLERRWSLEVSIEKVIGHGYSDLSTAVLDSGSSVQYKANIPILEREYMQGVLISELVVNNGFSRTSRRAKRKHKRLVKEAKKPGEVVIKGHRSYDLMLSLQLGIRYTVGKITPIQRRQVRTADFGPRASFWMTFPRAGSTMTPPHHSEDFKWKDYCPMVFRNLREMFKIDAADYMMSICGNDTLRELSSPGKSGSVFFLSQDDRFMIKTLRKSEVKVLLRMLPDYHHHVKTYENTLITKFFGLHRIKPSSGQKFRFVVMGNMFFTDLRIHRRFDLKGSSLGRSADKVEIDENTILKDLDLNYSFFLETSWREGLLRQLEIDSKFLEAQNIMDYSLLLGVHHRAPQHLRSQLVRSQSITTDALESVAEDDTIEDDMLSYHEGLVLVPRGSENTVTGPHIRGSRLRASAVGDEEVDLLLPGTARLQIQQGVNMPARAELIPGREDKEKQILHDCCDVVLYLGIIDILQEYNMTKKIEHAYKSLHFDSLSISAVDPTFYSQRFLEFIKKVFPQNNKS
;
A
#
# COMPACT_ATOMS: atom_id res chain seq x y z
N MET A 1 4.62 17.29 -1.04
CA MET A 1 3.35 18.02 -1.28
C MET A 1 2.98 18.74 0.00
N SER A 2 3.43 19.98 0.11
CA SER A 2 3.03 20.88 1.19
C SER A 2 1.55 21.20 1.01
N GLY A 3 0.74 20.85 2.01
CA GLY A 3 -0.60 21.41 2.14
C GLY A 3 -0.48 22.93 2.18
N LEU A 4 -1.48 23.63 1.65
CA LEU A 4 -1.68 25.06 1.89
C LEU A 4 -1.70 25.27 3.41
N ASP A 5 -0.54 25.63 3.98
CA ASP A 5 -0.44 25.99 5.38
C ASP A 5 -0.94 27.43 5.48
N VAL A 6 -2.26 27.57 5.55
CA VAL A 6 -2.94 28.83 5.89
C VAL A 6 -2.88 28.98 7.41
N ARG A 7 -1.66 29.00 7.97
CA ARG A 7 -1.42 29.37 9.37
C ARG A 7 -0.91 30.80 9.40
N GLY A 8 -1.85 31.75 9.47
CA GLY A 8 -1.53 33.16 9.71
C GLY A 8 -2.50 34.18 9.12
N ALA A 9 -3.43 33.78 8.25
CA ALA A 9 -4.34 34.73 7.61
C ALA A 9 -5.76 34.65 8.21
N VAL A 10 -6.23 35.75 8.79
CA VAL A 10 -7.66 36.08 8.94
C VAL A 10 -8.38 35.66 7.64
N SER A 11 -9.54 34.99 7.75
CA SER A 11 -10.18 34.38 6.57
C SER A 11 -10.43 35.44 5.49
N PHE A 12 -10.23 35.09 4.22
CA PHE A 12 -10.42 36.02 3.10
C PHE A 12 -11.82 36.63 3.02
N ALA A 13 -12.81 35.98 3.66
CA ALA A 13 -14.17 36.46 3.82
C ALA A 13 -14.29 37.57 4.89
N GLU A 14 -13.47 37.50 5.95
CA GLU A 14 -13.44 38.51 7.03
C GLU A 14 -12.82 39.84 6.57
N ARG A 15 -11.83 39.83 5.67
CA ARG A 15 -11.25 41.07 5.13
C ARG A 15 -12.23 41.86 4.25
N THR A 16 -13.20 41.19 3.63
CA THR A 16 -14.31 41.85 2.91
C THR A 16 -15.34 42.48 3.83
N LYS A 17 -15.45 42.07 5.11
CA LYS A 17 -16.37 42.68 6.09
C LYS A 17 -15.93 44.07 6.56
N SER A 18 -14.65 44.43 6.41
CA SER A 18 -14.12 45.74 6.81
C SER A 18 -14.81 46.89 6.07
N VAL A 19 -15.31 46.67 4.86
CA VAL A 19 -16.01 47.68 4.06
C VAL A 19 -17.46 47.91 4.56
N ASP A 20 -18.10 46.89 5.13
CA ASP A 20 -19.46 46.98 5.70
C ASP A 20 -19.48 47.70 7.06
N ALA A 21 -18.32 47.90 7.69
CA ALA A 21 -18.19 48.47 9.03
C ALA A 21 -18.06 50.00 9.06
N LEU A 22 -18.15 50.69 7.92
CA LEU A 22 -18.11 52.15 7.88
C LEU A 22 -19.38 52.72 8.52
N THR A 23 -19.29 53.06 9.80
CA THR A 23 -20.36 53.78 10.47
C THR A 23 -20.47 55.20 9.92
N LYS A 24 -21.69 55.73 9.83
CA LYS A 24 -21.98 57.10 9.34
C LYS A 24 -21.13 58.19 10.05
N LYS A 25 -20.60 57.87 11.25
CA LYS A 25 -19.80 58.74 12.12
C LYS A 25 -18.32 58.82 11.74
N GLU A 26 -17.75 57.77 11.15
CA GLU A 26 -16.33 57.74 10.74
C GLU A 26 -16.11 58.45 9.39
N ILE A 27 -17.07 58.35 8.46
CA ILE A 27 -17.05 59.05 7.16
C ILE A 27 -17.12 60.57 7.33
N LEU A 28 -17.84 61.07 8.34
CA LEU A 28 -17.92 62.51 8.65
C LEU A 28 -16.58 63.11 9.11
N SER A 29 -15.68 62.29 9.66
CA SER A 29 -14.36 62.74 10.10
C SER A 29 -13.30 62.81 8.98
N ALA A 30 -13.55 62.15 7.84
CA ALA A 30 -12.69 62.18 6.66
C ALA A 30 -13.07 63.29 5.65
N LEU A 31 -14.13 64.05 5.93
CA LEU A 31 -14.58 65.18 5.10
C LEU A 31 -13.97 66.48 5.60
N ASN A 32 -12.84 66.91 5.02
CA ASN A 32 -12.39 68.29 5.17
C ASN A 32 -13.23 69.22 4.26
N SER A 33 -13.97 70.11 4.94
CA SER A 33 -14.59 71.37 4.50
C SER A 33 -15.51 71.34 3.26
N GLY A 34 -16.81 71.48 3.52
CA GLY A 34 -17.81 71.92 2.54
C GLY A 34 -19.24 71.59 2.99
N GLU A 35 -20.07 72.62 3.15
CA GLU A 35 -21.39 72.66 3.79
C GLU A 35 -22.40 71.55 3.39
N VAL A 36 -23.21 71.17 4.38
CA VAL A 36 -24.35 70.26 4.25
C VAL A 36 -25.56 71.01 3.69
N SER A 37 -26.14 70.50 2.59
CA SER A 37 -27.57 70.64 2.33
C SER A 37 -28.19 69.25 2.16
N GLU A 38 -29.02 68.85 3.13
CA GLU A 38 -29.86 67.67 3.04
C GLU A 38 -30.95 67.87 1.98
N THR A 39 -30.83 67.15 0.87
CA THR A 39 -31.98 66.83 0.01
C THR A 39 -31.79 65.42 -0.57
N SER A 40 -32.69 64.50 -0.19
CA SER A 40 -33.11 63.30 -0.92
C SER A 40 -32.02 62.62 -1.79
N GLU A 41 -31.26 61.70 -1.20
CA GLU A 41 -30.28 60.89 -1.94
C GLU A 41 -30.98 59.76 -2.70
N ASP A 42 -31.40 60.08 -3.93
CA ASP A 42 -31.37 59.11 -5.03
C ASP A 42 -30.00 58.42 -5.04
N ALA A 43 -29.99 57.09 -5.09
CA ALA A 43 -28.81 56.25 -5.16
C ALA A 43 -28.06 56.48 -6.49
N ARG A 44 -27.33 57.60 -6.58
CA ARG A 44 -26.49 57.96 -7.72
C ARG A 44 -25.10 57.36 -7.54
N PHE A 45 -24.58 56.78 -8.62
CA PHE A 45 -23.18 56.37 -8.71
C PHE A 45 -22.27 57.59 -8.54
N ARG A 46 -21.33 57.53 -7.60
CA ARG A 46 -20.31 58.57 -7.38
C ARG A 46 -18.93 57.93 -7.52
N VAL A 47 -18.04 58.54 -8.30
CA VAL A 47 -16.62 58.15 -8.31
C VAL A 47 -15.92 58.97 -7.23
N ARG A 48 -15.25 58.31 -6.28
CA ARG A 48 -14.55 58.97 -5.17
C ARG A 48 -13.22 58.29 -4.86
N GLU A 49 -12.32 59.06 -4.27
CA GLU A 49 -11.14 58.58 -3.57
C GLU A 49 -11.41 58.73 -2.06
N LEU A 50 -11.32 57.64 -1.33
CA LEU A 50 -11.55 57.53 0.10
C LEU A 50 -10.22 57.10 0.74
N VAL A 51 -9.69 57.93 1.62
CA VAL A 51 -8.56 57.57 2.50
C VAL A 51 -9.13 57.30 3.88
N LEU A 52 -8.94 56.09 4.38
CA LEU A 52 -9.43 55.66 5.69
C LEU A 52 -8.41 56.02 6.79
N PRO A 53 -8.86 56.29 8.03
CA PRO A 53 -7.98 56.64 9.15
C PRO A 53 -6.86 55.61 9.41
N ASP A 54 -7.10 54.35 9.05
CA ASP A 54 -6.19 53.21 9.25
C ASP A 54 -5.09 53.12 8.18
N GLY A 55 -4.98 54.10 7.27
CA GLY A 55 -4.00 54.14 6.18
C GLY A 55 -4.42 53.32 4.94
N GLU A 56 -5.63 52.77 4.94
CA GLU A 56 -6.21 52.09 3.77
C GLU A 56 -6.80 53.12 2.79
N SER A 57 -6.86 52.77 1.51
CA SER A 57 -7.46 53.65 0.51
C SER A 57 -8.30 52.89 -0.50
N TYR A 58 -9.40 53.51 -0.91
CA TYR A 58 -10.26 53.05 -1.99
C TYR A 58 -10.44 54.16 -3.02
N SER A 59 -10.33 53.81 -4.30
CA SER A 59 -10.61 54.71 -5.42
C SER A 59 -11.52 54.00 -6.42
N GLY A 60 -12.71 54.54 -6.68
CA GLY A 60 -13.64 53.89 -7.60
C GLY A 60 -15.09 54.32 -7.46
N SER A 61 -15.95 53.56 -8.13
CA SER A 61 -17.40 53.78 -8.14
C SER A 61 -18.06 53.29 -6.85
N LEU A 62 -18.90 54.14 -6.28
CA LEU A 62 -19.70 53.85 -5.08
C LEU A 62 -21.19 53.98 -5.41
N LEU A 63 -22.00 53.06 -4.88
CA LEU A 63 -23.45 53.19 -4.80
C LEU A 63 -23.82 53.51 -3.35
N GLY A 64 -24.15 54.77 -3.08
CA GLY A 64 -24.19 55.29 -1.70
C GLY A 64 -22.78 55.33 -1.11
N ASN A 65 -22.56 54.55 -0.04
CA ASN A 65 -21.25 54.40 0.62
C ASN A 65 -20.60 53.02 0.39
N VAL A 66 -21.15 52.21 -0.53
CA VAL A 66 -20.71 50.84 -0.76
C VAL A 66 -20.02 50.73 -2.13
N PRO A 67 -18.83 50.11 -2.24
CA PRO A 67 -18.19 49.82 -3.53
C PRO A 67 -19.07 49.04 -4.50
N GLU A 68 -19.24 49.59 -5.69
CA GLU A 68 -20.07 49.04 -6.77
C GLU A 68 -19.48 49.43 -8.15
N GLY A 69 -19.21 48.46 -9.01
CA GLY A 69 -18.53 48.68 -10.29
C GLY A 69 -17.00 48.71 -10.16
N PRO A 70 -16.26 49.31 -11.11
CA PRO A 70 -14.80 49.28 -11.11
C PRO A 70 -14.22 50.12 -9.96
N GLY A 71 -13.20 49.58 -9.29
CA GLY A 71 -12.48 50.28 -8.24
C GLY A 71 -11.25 49.55 -7.74
N LYS A 72 -10.34 50.32 -7.14
CA LYS A 72 -9.08 49.86 -6.59
C LYS A 72 -9.03 50.10 -5.08
N TYR A 73 -8.69 49.06 -4.33
CA TYR A 73 -8.53 49.08 -2.88
C TYR A 73 -7.08 48.73 -2.51
N ILE A 74 -6.49 49.51 -1.61
CA ILE A 74 -5.16 49.30 -1.05
C ILE A 74 -5.32 49.14 0.47
N TRP A 75 -5.00 47.95 0.98
CA TRP A 75 -5.05 47.65 2.41
C TRP A 75 -3.81 48.16 3.13
N SER A 76 -3.93 48.35 4.45
CA SER A 76 -2.85 48.79 5.34
C SER A 76 -1.63 47.85 5.33
N ASP A 77 -1.85 46.56 5.03
CA ASP A 77 -0.78 45.56 4.90
C ASP A 77 -0.06 45.57 3.54
N GLY A 78 -0.43 46.48 2.63
CA GLY A 78 0.15 46.60 1.29
C GLY A 78 -0.47 45.68 0.24
N CYS A 79 -1.51 44.90 0.56
CA CYS A 79 -2.28 44.19 -0.45
C CYS A 79 -3.04 45.19 -1.33
N VAL A 80 -3.21 44.87 -2.62
CA VAL A 80 -3.91 45.71 -3.60
C VAL A 80 -4.89 44.87 -4.40
N TYR A 81 -6.14 45.30 -4.47
CA TYR A 81 -7.13 44.77 -5.39
C TYR A 81 -7.54 45.85 -6.38
N ASP A 82 -7.61 45.50 -7.66
CA ASP A 82 -8.01 46.38 -8.74
C ASP A 82 -8.99 45.61 -9.63
N GLY A 83 -10.28 45.94 -9.58
CA GLY A 83 -11.31 45.18 -10.28
C GLY A 83 -12.73 45.63 -10.02
N GLU A 84 -13.68 44.78 -10.39
CA GLU A 84 -15.11 45.05 -10.20
C GLU A 84 -15.57 44.73 -8.76
N TRP A 85 -16.51 45.54 -8.29
CA TRP A 85 -17.15 45.42 -6.98
C TRP A 85 -18.66 45.26 -7.16
N ARG A 86 -19.29 44.48 -6.29
CA ARG A 86 -20.75 44.36 -6.19
C ARG A 86 -21.14 44.24 -4.73
N ARG A 87 -21.93 45.19 -4.23
CA ARG A 87 -22.37 45.28 -2.83
C ARG A 87 -21.19 45.15 -1.86
N GLY A 88 -20.11 45.88 -2.12
CA GLY A 88 -18.93 45.89 -1.25
C GLY A 88 -18.04 44.64 -1.36
N MET A 89 -18.41 43.65 -2.16
CA MET A 89 -17.62 42.45 -2.39
C MET A 89 -16.92 42.47 -3.75
N ARG A 90 -15.70 41.95 -3.78
CA ARG A 90 -14.96 41.71 -5.04
C ARG A 90 -15.78 40.78 -5.94
N HIS A 91 -15.97 41.20 -7.19
CA HIS A 91 -16.79 40.52 -8.18
C HIS A 91 -16.19 40.70 -9.59
N GLY A 92 -16.76 40.04 -10.60
CA GLY A 92 -16.37 40.26 -12.00
C GLY A 92 -14.88 39.99 -12.25
N ILE A 93 -14.25 40.76 -13.14
CA ILE A 93 -12.81 40.64 -13.42
C ILE A 93 -12.02 41.53 -12.47
N GLY A 94 -10.92 41.00 -11.92
CA GLY A 94 -10.02 41.79 -11.10
C GLY A 94 -8.63 41.20 -10.96
N LYS A 95 -7.72 42.04 -10.45
CA LYS A 95 -6.34 41.71 -10.14
C LYS A 95 -6.08 41.94 -8.65
N MET A 96 -5.67 40.88 -7.96
CA MET A 96 -5.21 40.93 -6.58
C MET A 96 -3.69 40.80 -6.54
N ARG A 97 -3.03 41.63 -5.75
CA ARG A 97 -1.61 41.54 -5.41
C ARG A 97 -1.47 41.51 -3.90
N TRP A 98 -0.75 40.52 -3.37
CA TRP A 98 -0.51 40.38 -1.95
C TRP A 98 0.86 40.94 -1.57
N ALA A 99 1.01 41.39 -0.33
CA ALA A 99 2.29 41.87 0.21
C ALA A 99 3.42 40.82 0.15
N SER A 100 3.06 39.53 0.12
CA SER A 100 4.01 38.42 -0.06
C SER A 100 4.65 38.37 -1.45
N GLY A 101 4.16 39.16 -2.42
CA GLY A 101 4.56 39.09 -3.82
C GLY A 101 3.72 38.12 -4.66
N ALA A 102 2.78 37.38 -4.05
CA ALA A 102 1.81 36.60 -4.82
C ALA A 102 0.84 37.52 -5.58
N SER A 103 0.28 37.03 -6.69
CA SER A 103 -0.74 37.74 -7.47
C SER A 103 -1.77 36.82 -8.09
N TYR A 104 -2.97 37.34 -8.29
CA TYR A 104 -4.06 36.67 -8.99
C TYR A 104 -4.70 37.63 -9.99
N ASP A 105 -4.90 37.17 -11.21
CA ASP A 105 -5.56 37.90 -12.29
C ASP A 105 -6.68 37.01 -12.85
N GLY A 106 -7.94 37.37 -12.63
CA GLY A 106 -9.06 36.54 -13.02
C GLY A 106 -10.42 36.97 -12.47
N GLU A 107 -11.36 36.04 -12.50
CA GLU A 107 -12.73 36.25 -12.07
C GLU A 107 -12.91 36.15 -10.53
N PHE A 108 -13.80 36.96 -9.98
CA PHE A 108 -14.20 36.97 -8.58
C PHE A 108 -15.71 36.83 -8.45
N SER A 109 -16.15 36.12 -7.40
CA SER A 109 -17.57 36.03 -7.04
C SER A 109 -17.74 35.97 -5.52
N GLY A 110 -18.49 36.93 -4.96
CA GLY A 110 -18.75 37.03 -3.53
C GLY A 110 -17.48 37.18 -2.70
N GLY A 111 -16.46 37.87 -3.20
CA GLY A 111 -15.18 38.02 -2.51
C GLY A 111 -14.17 36.88 -2.73
N TYR A 112 -14.56 35.78 -3.39
CA TYR A 112 -13.69 34.62 -3.63
C TYR A 112 -13.18 34.58 -5.07
N MET A 113 -11.96 34.08 -5.28
CA MET A 113 -11.46 33.70 -6.61
C MET A 113 -12.40 32.63 -7.19
N HIS A 114 -12.90 32.89 -8.40
CA HIS A 114 -13.91 32.10 -9.07
C HIS A 114 -13.63 32.06 -10.58
N GLY A 115 -14.42 31.33 -11.37
CA GLY A 115 -14.36 31.40 -12.83
C GLY A 115 -13.00 30.99 -13.38
N SER A 116 -12.44 31.75 -14.32
CA SER A 116 -11.10 31.53 -14.87
C SER A 116 -10.10 32.55 -14.33
N GLY A 117 -8.87 32.12 -14.05
CA GLY A 117 -7.84 33.04 -13.57
C GLY A 117 -6.44 32.44 -13.50
N THR A 118 -5.46 33.33 -13.38
CA THR A 118 -4.03 33.03 -13.25
C THR A 118 -3.54 33.46 -11.88
N TYR A 119 -3.04 32.51 -11.09
CA TYR A 119 -2.36 32.74 -9.82
C TYR A 119 -0.85 32.55 -9.99
N VAL A 120 -0.07 33.49 -9.49
CA VAL A 120 1.39 33.40 -9.41
C VAL A 120 1.78 33.58 -7.95
N ASP A 121 2.45 32.57 -7.38
CA ASP A 121 2.94 32.61 -6.02
C ASP A 121 4.27 33.38 -5.90
N ALA A 122 4.69 33.70 -4.67
CA ALA A 122 5.97 34.34 -4.39
C ALA A 122 7.18 33.53 -4.91
N ASN A 123 7.07 32.19 -4.88
CA ASN A 123 8.09 31.27 -5.36
C ASN A 123 7.98 30.95 -6.88
N LYS A 124 7.29 31.80 -7.65
CA LYS A 124 7.03 31.64 -9.10
C LYS A 124 6.21 30.40 -9.49
N LEU A 125 5.60 29.69 -8.54
CA LEU A 125 4.59 28.67 -8.85
C LEU A 125 3.44 29.37 -9.59
N THR A 126 3.11 28.89 -10.79
CA THR A 126 2.08 29.51 -11.62
C THR A 126 0.95 28.52 -11.84
N TYR A 127 -0.29 28.93 -11.61
CA TYR A 127 -1.48 28.17 -11.94
C TYR A 127 -2.40 29.00 -12.82
N LYS A 128 -2.78 28.47 -13.98
CA LYS A 128 -3.75 29.07 -14.90
C LYS A 128 -4.88 28.07 -15.12
N GLY A 129 -6.10 28.40 -14.70
CA GLY A 129 -7.22 27.46 -14.81
C GLY A 129 -8.50 27.96 -14.20
N ARG A 130 -9.44 27.05 -13.93
CA ARG A 130 -10.69 27.41 -13.27
C ARG A 130 -10.56 27.41 -11.74
N TRP A 131 -11.38 28.24 -11.12
CA TRP A 131 -11.40 28.49 -9.70
C TRP A 131 -12.83 28.37 -9.17
N ARG A 132 -12.96 27.85 -7.96
CA ARG A 132 -14.22 27.82 -7.21
C ARG A 132 -13.93 28.03 -5.74
N LEU A 133 -14.42 29.14 -5.17
CA LEU A 133 -14.30 29.45 -3.75
C LEU A 133 -12.83 29.40 -3.27
N ASN A 134 -11.94 30.12 -3.95
CA ASN A 134 -10.49 30.14 -3.71
C ASN A 134 -9.73 28.82 -3.97
N LEU A 135 -10.40 27.76 -4.42
CA LEU A 135 -9.77 26.47 -4.72
C LEU A 135 -9.66 26.25 -6.22
N LYS A 136 -8.54 25.65 -6.65
CA LYS A 136 -8.33 25.18 -8.03
C LYS A 136 -9.39 24.15 -8.37
N HIS A 137 -10.03 24.31 -9.52
CA HIS A 137 -11.16 23.47 -9.93
C HIS A 137 -11.20 23.33 -11.46
N GLY A 138 -11.89 22.31 -11.98
CA GLY A 138 -12.02 22.11 -13.42
C GLY A 138 -10.68 21.94 -14.13
N LEU A 139 -10.56 22.38 -15.38
CA LEU A 139 -9.31 22.30 -16.13
C LEU A 139 -8.33 23.38 -15.68
N GLY A 140 -7.06 23.00 -15.53
CA GLY A 140 -6.00 23.92 -15.17
C GLY A 140 -4.59 23.43 -15.51
N TYR A 141 -3.70 24.38 -15.69
CA TYR A 141 -2.30 24.26 -16.04
C TYR A 141 -1.45 24.83 -14.91
N GLN A 142 -0.54 24.04 -14.36
CA GLN A 142 0.33 24.42 -13.25
C GLN A 142 1.80 24.21 -13.61
N VAL A 143 2.62 25.25 -13.42
CA VAL A 143 4.08 25.18 -13.47
C VAL A 143 4.60 25.23 -12.03
N TYR A 144 5.37 24.21 -11.65
CA TYR A 144 6.00 24.10 -10.35
C TYR A 144 7.37 24.80 -10.34
N PRO A 145 7.87 25.24 -9.17
CA PRO A 145 9.18 25.90 -9.07
C PRO A 145 10.36 25.07 -9.56
N ASN A 146 10.25 23.73 -9.54
CA ASN A 146 11.27 22.81 -10.05
C ASN A 146 11.26 22.65 -11.58
N GLY A 147 10.34 23.32 -12.29
CA GLY A 147 10.17 23.19 -13.74
C GLY A 147 9.20 22.09 -14.17
N ASP A 148 8.64 21.31 -13.24
CA ASP A 148 7.58 20.37 -13.58
C ASP A 148 6.32 21.12 -14.03
N VAL A 149 5.54 20.48 -14.88
CA VAL A 149 4.29 21.00 -15.42
C VAL A 149 3.19 19.96 -15.27
N PHE A 150 2.06 20.35 -14.69
CA PHE A 150 0.86 19.53 -14.66
C PHE A 150 -0.30 20.25 -15.34
N GLU A 151 -0.97 19.54 -16.25
CA GLU A 151 -2.08 20.04 -17.03
C GLU A 151 -3.22 19.02 -16.96
N GLY A 152 -4.37 19.39 -16.41
CA GLY A 152 -5.46 18.42 -16.25
C GLY A 152 -6.62 18.90 -15.41
N SER A 153 -7.39 17.92 -14.93
CA SER A 153 -8.58 18.16 -14.10
C SER A 153 -8.24 18.35 -12.62
N TRP A 154 -8.94 19.29 -11.98
CA TRP A 154 -8.75 19.70 -10.59
C TRP A 154 -10.08 19.67 -9.84
N ILE A 155 -10.07 19.13 -8.62
CA ILE A 155 -11.21 19.16 -7.71
C ILE A 155 -10.71 19.58 -6.33
N GLN A 156 -11.24 20.69 -5.80
CA GLN A 156 -10.92 21.20 -4.46
C GLN A 156 -9.41 21.35 -4.20
N GLY A 157 -8.64 21.84 -5.19
CA GLY A 157 -7.20 22.03 -5.05
C GLY A 157 -6.34 20.81 -5.37
N LEU A 158 -6.92 19.64 -5.61
CA LEU A 158 -6.20 18.40 -5.92
C LEU A 158 -6.37 18.01 -7.38
N GLY A 159 -5.30 17.52 -8.01
CA GLY A 159 -5.38 16.92 -9.35
C GLY A 159 -6.16 15.61 -9.29
N GLU A 160 -7.28 15.56 -9.99
CA GLU A 160 -8.26 14.46 -9.95
C GLU A 160 -8.85 14.24 -11.34
N GLY A 161 -8.85 13.01 -11.84
CA GLY A 161 -9.27 12.67 -13.21
C GLY A 161 -8.14 12.78 -14.23
N PRO A 162 -8.43 12.94 -15.53
CA PRO A 162 -7.39 12.91 -16.57
C PRO A 162 -6.43 14.10 -16.46
N GLY A 163 -5.15 13.83 -16.68
CA GLY A 163 -4.10 14.85 -16.73
C GLY A 163 -2.81 14.39 -17.41
N LYS A 164 -1.99 15.39 -17.75
CA LYS A 164 -0.65 15.28 -18.29
C LYS A 164 0.33 15.85 -17.28
N TYR A 165 1.31 15.05 -16.87
CA TYR A 165 2.41 15.51 -16.03
C TYR A 165 3.71 15.45 -16.84
N THR A 166 4.41 16.58 -16.95
CA THR A 166 5.70 16.69 -17.61
C THR A 166 6.73 17.05 -16.55
N TRP A 167 7.71 16.17 -16.33
CA TRP A 167 8.79 16.44 -15.40
C TRP A 167 9.84 17.36 -16.04
N ALA A 168 10.62 18.07 -15.22
CA ALA A 168 11.74 18.90 -15.68
C ALA A 168 12.78 18.11 -16.51
N ASN A 169 12.92 16.80 -16.25
CA ASN A 169 13.78 15.89 -17.03
C ASN A 169 13.16 15.43 -18.36
N LYS A 170 12.04 16.02 -18.78
CA LYS A 170 11.27 15.72 -20.00
C LYS A 170 10.56 14.37 -20.03
N ASN A 171 10.50 13.63 -18.93
CA ASN A 171 9.58 12.50 -18.83
C ASN A 171 8.13 13.02 -18.93
N VAL A 172 7.23 12.22 -19.53
CA VAL A 172 5.83 12.62 -19.73
C VAL A 172 4.90 11.50 -19.29
N TYR A 173 3.98 11.81 -18.41
CA TYR A 173 2.86 10.96 -18.02
C TYR A 173 1.55 11.48 -18.59
N LEU A 174 0.73 10.59 -19.13
CA LEU A 174 -0.61 10.85 -19.65
C LEU A 174 -1.58 9.83 -19.05
N GLY A 175 -2.47 10.23 -18.14
CA GLY A 175 -3.38 9.29 -17.51
C GLY A 175 -4.26 9.89 -16.43
N ASP A 176 -4.92 9.02 -15.67
CA ASP A 176 -5.77 9.43 -14.56
C ASP A 176 -4.93 9.82 -13.33
N MET A 177 -5.41 10.84 -12.62
CA MET A 177 -4.84 11.34 -11.37
C MET A 177 -5.86 11.16 -10.26
N LYS A 178 -5.38 10.83 -9.06
CA LYS A 178 -6.20 10.78 -7.86
C LYS A 178 -5.43 11.34 -6.67
N GLY A 179 -5.97 12.37 -6.01
CA GLY A 179 -5.29 13.04 -4.91
C GLY A 179 -3.89 13.55 -5.28
N GLY A 180 -3.71 14.01 -6.53
CA GLY A 180 -2.42 14.49 -7.04
C GLY A 180 -1.38 13.41 -7.39
N LYS A 181 -1.73 12.12 -7.30
CA LYS A 181 -0.83 11.01 -7.68
C LYS A 181 -1.35 10.29 -8.93
N MET A 182 -0.43 9.73 -9.72
CA MET A 182 -0.78 8.86 -10.86
C MET A 182 -1.60 7.66 -10.37
N SER A 183 -2.75 7.43 -10.99
CA SER A 183 -3.71 6.40 -10.58
C SER A 183 -4.50 5.93 -11.81
N GLY A 184 -5.34 4.90 -11.68
CA GLY A 184 -6.20 4.47 -12.78
C GLY A 184 -5.42 3.96 -13.98
N LYS A 185 -5.67 4.49 -15.19
CA LYS A 185 -4.98 4.09 -16.43
C LYS A 185 -4.12 5.22 -16.95
N GLY A 186 -2.92 4.90 -17.44
CA GLY A 186 -2.03 5.90 -18.00
C GLY A 186 -0.80 5.34 -18.68
N THR A 187 -0.11 6.24 -19.37
CA THR A 187 1.12 5.97 -20.11
C THR A 187 2.22 6.89 -19.57
N LEU A 188 3.34 6.32 -19.14
CA LEU A 188 4.56 7.06 -18.83
C LEU A 188 5.58 6.81 -19.94
N THR A 189 6.11 7.89 -20.51
CA THR A 189 7.19 7.86 -21.50
C THR A 189 8.40 8.54 -20.91
N TRP A 190 9.53 7.82 -20.90
CA TRP A 190 10.80 8.34 -20.44
C TRP A 190 11.56 8.99 -21.59
N VAL A 191 12.42 9.96 -21.26
CA VAL A 191 13.29 10.63 -22.25
C VAL A 191 14.23 9.66 -22.98
N THR A 192 14.53 8.51 -22.37
CA THR A 192 15.34 7.43 -22.95
C THR A 192 14.65 6.72 -24.12
N GLY A 193 13.34 6.94 -24.31
CA GLY A 193 12.53 6.21 -25.29
C GLY A 193 11.77 5.01 -24.71
N ASP A 194 12.08 4.62 -23.48
CA ASP A 194 11.30 3.61 -22.75
C ASP A 194 9.87 4.11 -22.51
N SER A 195 8.91 3.20 -22.39
CA SER A 195 7.53 3.54 -22.04
C SER A 195 6.81 2.44 -21.26
N TYR A 196 5.86 2.86 -20.42
CA TYR A 196 4.94 1.97 -19.72
C TYR A 196 3.50 2.41 -19.97
N GLU A 197 2.70 1.51 -20.55
CA GLU A 197 1.27 1.67 -20.79
C GLU A 197 0.52 0.70 -19.86
N GLY A 198 -0.28 1.18 -18.92
CA GLY A 198 -0.94 0.26 -17.99
C GLY A 198 -1.77 0.90 -16.89
N SER A 199 -1.96 0.14 -15.81
CA SER A 199 -2.64 0.66 -14.62
C SER A 199 -1.66 1.26 -13.62
N TRP A 200 -2.14 2.21 -12.83
CA TRP A 200 -1.37 2.96 -11.87
C TRP A 200 -2.09 2.98 -10.53
N LEU A 201 -1.31 2.90 -9.45
CA LEU A 201 -1.82 3.04 -8.09
C LEU A 201 -0.82 3.84 -7.26
N ASN A 202 -1.25 5.01 -6.77
CA ASN A 202 -0.48 5.87 -5.88
C ASN A 202 0.93 6.24 -6.43
N GLY A 203 1.04 6.47 -7.74
CA GLY A 203 2.31 6.81 -8.39
C GLY A 203 3.12 5.62 -8.91
N MET A 204 2.68 4.38 -8.67
CA MET A 204 3.42 3.17 -9.05
C MET A 204 2.68 2.37 -10.12
N MET A 205 3.44 1.72 -11.02
CA MET A 205 2.91 0.76 -11.99
C MET A 205 2.17 -0.37 -11.25
N HIS A 206 0.95 -0.70 -11.69
CA HIS A 206 0.09 -1.67 -11.03
C HIS A 206 -0.86 -2.37 -12.01
N GLY A 207 -1.33 -3.57 -11.66
CA GLY A 207 -2.25 -4.35 -12.49
C GLY A 207 -1.62 -4.74 -13.82
N VAL A 208 -2.45 -4.89 -14.86
CA VAL A 208 -1.98 -5.26 -16.20
C VAL A 208 -1.34 -4.04 -16.89
N GLY A 209 -0.25 -4.27 -17.62
CA GLY A 209 0.46 -3.25 -18.39
C GLY A 209 1.34 -3.80 -19.51
N VAL A 210 2.01 -2.88 -20.19
CA VAL A 210 2.99 -3.13 -21.24
C VAL A 210 4.17 -2.21 -20.97
N TYR A 211 5.34 -2.78 -20.76
CA TYR A 211 6.59 -2.02 -20.73
C TYR A 211 7.30 -2.22 -22.06
N THR A 212 7.68 -1.13 -22.72
CA THR A 212 8.42 -1.14 -23.98
C THR A 212 9.76 -0.48 -23.74
N TRP A 213 10.83 -1.18 -24.10
CA TRP A 213 12.20 -0.66 -24.04
C TRP A 213 12.51 0.12 -25.32
N SER A 214 13.44 1.07 -25.22
CA SER A 214 13.94 1.87 -26.34
C SER A 214 14.55 1.04 -27.49
N ASP A 215 15.03 -0.18 -27.21
CA ASP A 215 15.52 -1.16 -28.19
C ASP A 215 14.40 -1.88 -28.97
N GLY A 216 13.13 -1.56 -28.68
CA GLY A 216 11.95 -2.17 -29.30
C GLY A 216 11.50 -3.48 -28.67
N GLY A 217 12.19 -4.00 -27.66
CA GLY A 217 11.71 -5.09 -26.83
C GLY A 217 10.46 -4.68 -26.05
N CYS A 218 9.62 -5.64 -25.66
CA CYS A 218 8.49 -5.35 -24.77
C CYS A 218 8.15 -6.49 -23.83
N TYR A 219 7.53 -6.14 -22.71
CA TYR A 219 7.00 -7.08 -21.73
C TYR A 219 5.54 -6.75 -21.45
N VAL A 220 4.68 -7.74 -21.65
CA VAL A 220 3.23 -7.65 -21.43
C VAL A 220 2.89 -8.55 -20.27
N GLY A 221 2.42 -8.02 -19.14
CA GLY A 221 2.17 -8.83 -17.95
C GLY A 221 1.40 -8.11 -16.86
N THR A 222 1.70 -8.44 -15.61
CA THR A 222 1.12 -7.80 -14.43
C THR A 222 2.20 -7.16 -13.55
N TRP A 223 1.81 -6.10 -12.83
CA TRP A 223 2.66 -5.32 -11.94
C TRP A 223 2.00 -5.11 -10.58
N THR A 224 2.82 -5.11 -9.53
CA THR A 224 2.42 -4.77 -8.17
C THR A 224 3.41 -3.77 -7.58
N ARG A 225 2.92 -2.55 -7.28
CA ARG A 225 3.71 -1.49 -6.63
C ARG A 225 5.05 -1.21 -7.35
N GLY A 226 5.01 -1.12 -8.68
CA GLY A 226 6.18 -0.82 -9.51
C GLY A 226 6.96 -2.04 -9.99
N LEU A 227 6.72 -3.23 -9.45
CA LEU A 227 7.47 -4.44 -9.76
C LEU A 227 6.65 -5.38 -10.64
N LYS A 228 7.29 -6.07 -11.60
CA LYS A 228 6.65 -7.15 -12.37
C LYS A 228 6.18 -8.24 -11.40
N ASP A 229 4.92 -8.64 -11.45
CA ASP A 229 4.32 -9.54 -10.46
C ASP A 229 3.16 -10.32 -11.09
N GLY A 230 3.35 -11.60 -11.33
CA GLY A 230 2.52 -12.51 -12.12
C GLY A 230 3.14 -12.89 -13.47
N LYS A 231 2.37 -13.61 -14.28
CA LYS A 231 2.78 -14.06 -15.61
C LYS A 231 2.76 -12.93 -16.64
N GLY A 232 3.70 -12.97 -17.56
CA GLY A 232 3.75 -12.09 -18.71
C GLY A 232 4.52 -12.70 -19.88
N SER A 233 4.37 -12.10 -21.04
CA SER A 233 5.11 -12.46 -22.26
C SER A 233 6.19 -11.41 -22.49
N PHE A 234 7.43 -11.86 -22.68
CA PHE A 234 8.58 -11.05 -23.02
C PHE A 234 8.95 -11.27 -24.49
N TYR A 235 9.18 -10.15 -25.17
CA TYR A 235 9.59 -10.05 -26.56
C TYR A 235 10.92 -9.30 -26.56
N SER A 236 11.98 -9.93 -27.05
CA SER A 236 13.31 -9.33 -27.14
C SER A 236 13.40 -8.31 -28.27
N ALA A 237 14.41 -7.43 -28.16
CA ALA A 237 14.75 -6.40 -29.14
C ALA A 237 14.75 -6.93 -30.57
N GLY A 238 14.20 -6.16 -31.51
CA GLY A 238 14.11 -6.53 -32.93
C GLY A 238 12.99 -7.51 -33.30
N THR A 239 12.28 -8.09 -32.33
CA THR A 239 11.10 -8.93 -32.62
C THR A 239 9.90 -8.04 -32.97
N ARG A 240 9.37 -8.12 -34.19
CA ARG A 240 8.07 -7.50 -34.49
C ARG A 240 7.02 -8.21 -33.64
N VAL A 241 6.28 -7.45 -32.82
CA VAL A 241 5.12 -7.96 -32.07
C VAL A 241 4.21 -8.68 -33.08
N PRO A 242 3.94 -9.98 -32.92
CA PRO A 242 3.12 -10.72 -33.89
C PRO A 242 1.76 -10.04 -34.07
N VAL A 243 1.22 -10.04 -35.29
CA VAL A 243 -0.08 -9.43 -35.61
C VAL A 243 -1.19 -9.91 -34.66
N VAL A 244 -1.15 -11.18 -34.25
CA VAL A 244 -2.05 -11.77 -33.26
C VAL A 244 -1.97 -11.10 -31.88
N GLN A 245 -0.78 -10.68 -31.46
CA GLN A 245 -0.58 -9.98 -30.19
C GLN A 245 -1.00 -8.51 -30.28
N GLU A 246 -0.86 -7.88 -31.44
CA GLU A 246 -1.42 -6.55 -31.68
C GLU A 246 -2.95 -6.57 -31.56
N PHE A 247 -3.60 -7.63 -32.06
CA PHE A 247 -5.03 -7.88 -31.81
C PHE A 247 -5.34 -8.08 -30.32
N TYR A 248 -4.49 -8.78 -29.56
CA TYR A 248 -4.66 -8.95 -28.12
C TYR A 248 -4.53 -7.63 -27.35
N LEU A 249 -3.50 -6.84 -27.62
CA LEU A 249 -3.31 -5.52 -27.01
C LEU A 249 -4.50 -4.59 -27.36
N ASN A 250 -4.95 -4.62 -28.61
CA ASN A 250 -6.14 -3.89 -29.03
C ASN A 250 -7.43 -4.39 -28.33
N ALA A 251 -7.54 -5.69 -28.05
CA ALA A 251 -8.65 -6.23 -27.26
C ALA A 251 -8.58 -5.76 -25.79
N LEU A 252 -7.39 -5.69 -25.19
CA LEU A 252 -7.20 -5.14 -23.85
C LEU A 252 -7.58 -3.65 -23.79
N ARG A 253 -7.21 -2.86 -24.81
CA ARG A 253 -7.64 -1.46 -24.94
C ARG A 253 -9.15 -1.33 -25.09
N LYS A 254 -9.78 -2.13 -25.98
CA LYS A 254 -11.25 -2.17 -26.14
C LYS A 254 -12.01 -2.55 -24.86
N ARG A 255 -11.41 -3.40 -24.01
CA ARG A 255 -11.96 -3.80 -22.71
C ARG A 255 -11.66 -2.80 -21.58
N GLY A 256 -10.95 -1.70 -21.84
CA GLY A 256 -10.55 -0.71 -20.84
C GLY A 256 -9.48 -1.20 -19.86
N VAL A 257 -8.76 -2.28 -20.20
CA VAL A 257 -7.68 -2.83 -19.38
C VAL A 257 -6.36 -2.09 -19.63
N LEU A 258 -6.11 -1.67 -20.87
CA LEU A 258 -5.03 -0.74 -21.22
C LEU A 258 -5.63 0.63 -21.59
N PRO A 259 -4.85 1.72 -21.47
CA PRO A 259 -5.26 3.04 -21.95
C PRO A 259 -5.71 3.03 -23.42
N ASP A 260 -6.79 3.74 -23.73
CA ASP A 260 -7.25 3.90 -25.11
C ASP A 260 -6.47 5.05 -25.78
N MET A 261 -5.60 4.70 -26.73
CA MET A 261 -4.75 5.65 -27.47
C MET A 261 -5.57 6.71 -28.23
N ARG A 262 -6.82 6.41 -28.66
CA ARG A 262 -7.68 7.41 -29.33
C ARG A 262 -8.25 8.44 -28.34
N ARG A 263 -8.57 8.02 -27.11
CA ARG A 263 -8.99 8.93 -26.04
C ARG A 263 -7.82 9.72 -25.47
N GLN A 264 -6.62 9.15 -25.39
CA GLN A 264 -5.43 9.88 -24.95
C GLN A 264 -5.03 11.00 -25.91
N ASN A 265 -5.09 10.78 -27.23
CA ASN A 265 -4.88 11.84 -28.21
C ASN A 265 -5.96 12.93 -28.14
N GLN A 266 -7.21 12.57 -27.79
CA GLN A 266 -8.27 13.54 -27.53
C GLN A 266 -8.07 14.32 -26.22
N VAL A 267 -7.51 13.71 -25.16
CA VAL A 267 -7.12 14.44 -23.94
C VAL A 267 -5.94 15.36 -24.24
N ALA A 268 -4.94 14.93 -25.00
CA ALA A 268 -3.85 15.79 -25.45
C ALA A 268 -4.34 16.97 -26.33
N SER A 269 -5.36 16.76 -27.17
CA SER A 269 -5.89 17.81 -28.05
C SER A 269 -6.99 18.70 -27.42
N SER A 270 -7.77 18.19 -26.46
CA SER A 270 -8.87 18.93 -25.78
C SER A 270 -8.41 19.72 -24.57
N VAL A 271 -7.22 19.42 -24.04
CA VAL A 271 -6.64 20.14 -22.91
C VAL A 271 -5.76 21.31 -23.38
N ASN A 272 -5.41 21.36 -24.67
CA ASN A 272 -4.64 22.44 -25.28
C ASN A 272 -5.34 23.81 -25.09
N MET A 273 -4.85 24.60 -24.16
CA MET A 273 -5.43 25.88 -23.70
C MET A 273 -5.17 27.07 -24.66
N GLU A 274 -4.66 26.81 -25.87
CA GLU A 274 -4.18 27.85 -26.80
C GLU A 274 -5.27 28.64 -27.54
N ASN A 275 -6.54 28.22 -27.51
CA ASN A 275 -7.62 28.88 -28.27
C ASN A 275 -8.66 29.64 -27.43
N LEU A 276 -8.22 30.40 -26.43
CA LEU A 276 -9.04 31.43 -25.77
C LEU A 276 -8.43 32.81 -25.99
N ARG A 277 -8.49 33.31 -27.24
CA ARG A 277 -8.37 34.74 -27.55
C ARG A 277 -9.70 35.27 -28.09
N VAL A 278 -10.02 36.46 -27.59
CA VAL A 278 -11.23 37.26 -27.71
C VAL A 278 -11.74 37.39 -29.15
N GLY A 279 -13.02 37.08 -29.36
CA GLY A 279 -13.76 37.38 -30.57
C GLY A 279 -15.19 37.79 -30.23
N VAL A 280 -15.43 39.11 -30.18
CA VAL A 280 -16.75 39.72 -30.07
C VAL A 280 -17.51 39.46 -31.38
N ASN A 281 -18.64 38.76 -31.35
CA ASN A 281 -19.72 39.07 -32.29
C ASN A 281 -21.11 38.63 -31.82
N ARG A 282 -22.06 39.54 -32.05
CA ARG A 282 -23.46 39.52 -31.64
C ARG A 282 -24.32 38.66 -32.57
N ASN A 283 -25.37 38.07 -31.97
CA ASN A 283 -26.68 37.71 -32.52
C ASN A 283 -26.78 36.67 -33.65
N LYS A 284 -27.32 35.49 -33.32
CA LYS A 284 -28.66 35.07 -33.76
C LYS A 284 -29.14 33.83 -32.97
N LEU A 285 -30.24 34.02 -32.24
CA LEU A 285 -31.04 32.95 -31.65
C LEU A 285 -31.83 32.21 -32.75
N SER A 286 -31.84 30.89 -32.69
CA SER A 286 -33.00 30.09 -33.11
C SER A 286 -33.23 28.93 -32.16
N LYS A 287 -34.27 29.13 -31.34
CA LYS A 287 -35.19 28.19 -30.66
C LYS A 287 -34.82 26.69 -30.66
N GLY A 288 -34.69 26.15 -29.44
CA GLY A 288 -34.69 24.71 -29.19
C GLY A 288 -34.59 24.35 -27.70
N SER A 289 -35.72 24.49 -26.99
CA SER A 289 -36.09 23.84 -25.72
C SER A 289 -35.24 24.05 -24.45
N LEU A 290 -35.79 24.85 -23.54
CA LEU A 290 -35.51 24.85 -22.11
C LEU A 290 -36.32 23.74 -21.40
N ILE A 291 -35.70 23.15 -20.37
CA ILE A 291 -36.29 22.45 -19.21
C ILE A 291 -36.86 21.03 -19.44
N ASN A 292 -36.13 20.02 -18.94
CA ASN A 292 -36.65 19.09 -17.93
C ASN A 292 -35.49 18.34 -17.26
N LEU A 293 -35.10 18.87 -16.09
CA LEU A 293 -34.39 18.15 -15.05
C LEU A 293 -35.46 17.42 -14.22
N GLU A 294 -35.15 16.18 -13.81
CA GLU A 294 -35.99 15.25 -13.03
C GLU A 294 -37.06 14.44 -13.81
N GLN A 295 -36.65 13.25 -14.26
CA GLN A 295 -37.15 11.95 -13.79
C GLN A 295 -36.64 10.85 -14.73
N SER A 296 -35.66 10.06 -14.28
CA SER A 296 -35.51 8.68 -14.75
C SER A 296 -34.93 7.83 -13.64
N ARG A 297 -35.68 6.77 -13.35
CA ARG A 297 -35.63 5.89 -12.19
C ARG A 297 -34.26 5.24 -11.98
N ASN A 298 -33.83 5.28 -10.72
CA ASN A 298 -32.85 4.37 -10.12
C ASN A 298 -33.27 2.91 -10.34
N GLY A 299 -32.64 2.25 -11.32
CA GLY A 299 -32.54 0.80 -11.37
C GLY A 299 -31.27 0.36 -10.64
N ARG A 300 -31.43 -0.22 -9.44
CA ARG A 300 -30.36 -0.97 -8.77
C ARG A 300 -29.81 -2.00 -9.73
N VAL A 301 -28.54 -1.88 -10.11
CA VAL A 301 -27.79 -3.01 -10.67
C VAL A 301 -26.92 -3.56 -9.56
N SER A 302 -27.30 -4.74 -9.09
CA SER A 302 -26.56 -5.59 -8.16
C SER A 302 -25.14 -5.80 -8.67
N LEU A 303 -24.15 -5.41 -7.86
CA LEU A 303 -22.74 -5.75 -8.04
C LEU A 303 -22.49 -7.20 -7.60
N GLU A 304 -23.17 -8.13 -8.27
CA GLU A 304 -22.87 -9.56 -8.23
C GLU A 304 -22.86 -10.06 -9.66
N ARG A 305 -21.64 -10.27 -10.19
CA ARG A 305 -21.23 -11.21 -11.25
C ARG A 305 -19.89 -10.77 -11.83
N ARG A 306 -18.80 -11.06 -11.13
CA ARG A 306 -17.47 -11.14 -11.74
C ARG A 306 -17.25 -12.59 -12.20
N TRP A 307 -17.76 -12.89 -13.39
CA TRP A 307 -17.38 -14.11 -14.10
C TRP A 307 -15.92 -13.97 -14.57
N SER A 308 -15.18 -15.05 -14.41
CA SER A 308 -13.76 -15.19 -14.71
C SER A 308 -13.45 -14.80 -16.16
N LEU A 309 -12.64 -13.75 -16.34
CA LEU A 309 -12.10 -13.31 -17.63
C LEU A 309 -11.20 -14.38 -18.30
N GLU A 310 -10.76 -15.39 -17.55
CA GLU A 310 -10.08 -16.60 -18.05
C GLU A 310 -10.89 -17.36 -19.10
N VAL A 311 -12.22 -17.44 -18.98
CA VAL A 311 -13.08 -18.15 -19.94
C VAL A 311 -13.20 -17.39 -21.27
N SER A 312 -12.95 -16.08 -21.25
CA SER A 312 -12.99 -15.23 -22.46
C SER A 312 -11.66 -15.14 -23.20
N ILE A 313 -10.57 -15.67 -22.62
CA ILE A 313 -9.26 -15.78 -23.27
C ILE A 313 -9.22 -17.03 -24.16
N GLU A 314 -9.77 -18.18 -23.70
CA GLU A 314 -9.87 -19.40 -24.52
C GLU A 314 -10.88 -19.27 -25.67
N LYS A 315 -11.98 -18.49 -25.52
CA LYS A 315 -12.97 -18.29 -26.59
C LYS A 315 -12.56 -17.33 -27.71
N VAL A 316 -11.61 -16.41 -27.47
CA VAL A 316 -11.09 -15.51 -28.52
C VAL A 316 -9.94 -16.16 -29.28
N ILE A 317 -9.27 -17.16 -28.69
CA ILE A 317 -8.15 -17.89 -29.28
C ILE A 317 -8.60 -19.24 -29.90
N GLY A 318 -9.85 -19.66 -29.66
CA GLY A 318 -10.43 -20.89 -30.22
C GLY A 318 -11.71 -20.62 -31.00
N HIS A 319 -11.56 -20.25 -32.28
CA HIS A 319 -12.44 -20.52 -33.44
C HIS A 319 -12.06 -19.51 -34.54
N GLY A 320 -11.15 -19.89 -35.43
CA GLY A 320 -10.71 -19.02 -36.53
C GLY A 320 -9.46 -19.46 -37.28
N TYR A 321 -8.86 -20.61 -36.94
CA TYR A 321 -7.82 -21.24 -37.75
C TYR A 321 -8.36 -22.55 -38.34
N SER A 322 -9.14 -22.43 -39.42
CA SER A 322 -9.12 -23.44 -40.48
C SER A 322 -9.29 -22.86 -41.88
N ASP A 323 -9.94 -21.69 -42.06
CA ASP A 323 -10.40 -21.31 -43.42
C ASP A 323 -9.90 -19.94 -43.92
N LEU A 324 -8.64 -19.57 -43.69
CA LEU A 324 -8.06 -18.42 -44.41
C LEU A 324 -6.55 -18.54 -44.66
N SER A 325 -6.13 -19.62 -45.31
CA SER A 325 -4.82 -19.68 -46.00
C SER A 325 -4.90 -20.52 -47.28
N THR A 326 -5.82 -20.17 -48.18
CA THR A 326 -5.78 -20.65 -49.56
C THR A 326 -6.26 -19.56 -50.52
N ALA A 327 -5.44 -18.53 -50.74
CA ALA A 327 -5.44 -17.77 -51.98
C ALA A 327 -4.25 -16.81 -52.00
N VAL A 328 -3.69 -16.65 -53.20
CA VAL A 328 -2.61 -15.73 -53.59
C VAL A 328 -1.19 -16.21 -53.30
N LEU A 329 -0.75 -17.19 -54.10
CA LEU A 329 0.58 -17.13 -54.70
C LEU A 329 0.49 -16.13 -55.87
N ASP A 330 1.35 -15.13 -55.93
CA ASP A 330 2.41 -15.00 -56.95
C ASP A 330 3.19 -13.67 -56.86
N SER A 331 4.45 -13.76 -57.28
CA SER A 331 5.42 -12.72 -57.66
C SER A 331 6.27 -12.04 -56.58
N GLY A 332 7.54 -12.48 -56.50
CA GLY A 332 8.67 -11.57 -56.67
C GLY A 332 9.42 -11.03 -55.45
N SER A 333 10.56 -11.67 -55.16
CA SER A 333 11.84 -11.08 -54.72
C SER A 333 12.19 -10.85 -53.23
N SER A 334 13.41 -11.33 -52.93
CA SER A 334 14.33 -11.07 -51.80
C SER A 334 14.05 -11.75 -50.46
N VAL A 335 14.79 -12.84 -50.26
CA VAL A 335 15.06 -13.53 -49.00
C VAL A 335 15.74 -12.58 -48.02
N GLN A 336 15.13 -12.37 -46.85
CA GLN A 336 15.83 -11.91 -45.66
C GLN A 336 15.56 -12.92 -44.55
N TYR A 337 16.56 -13.73 -44.22
CA TYR A 337 16.54 -14.68 -43.12
C TYR A 337 16.30 -13.93 -41.81
N LYS A 338 15.03 -13.79 -41.38
CA LYS A 338 14.71 -13.36 -40.01
C LYS A 338 14.86 -14.57 -39.11
N ALA A 339 15.92 -14.58 -38.31
CA ALA A 339 16.06 -15.49 -37.19
C ALA A 339 14.76 -15.45 -36.36
N ASN A 340 14.14 -16.62 -36.13
CA ASN A 340 12.97 -16.75 -35.26
C ASN A 340 13.41 -16.50 -33.81
N ILE A 341 13.39 -15.24 -33.39
CA ILE A 341 13.69 -14.86 -32.02
C ILE A 341 12.59 -15.44 -31.10
N PRO A 342 12.94 -16.24 -30.07
CA PRO A 342 11.96 -16.93 -29.24
C PRO A 342 11.16 -15.97 -28.36
N ILE A 343 9.84 -16.16 -28.32
CA ILE A 343 8.96 -15.49 -27.35
C ILE A 343 9.06 -16.22 -26.02
N LEU A 344 9.25 -15.47 -24.92
CA LEU A 344 9.43 -16.04 -23.58
C LEU A 344 8.19 -15.75 -22.72
N GLU A 345 7.51 -16.78 -22.22
CA GLU A 345 6.55 -16.63 -21.12
C GLU A 345 7.35 -16.58 -19.83
N ARG A 346 7.28 -15.45 -19.13
CA ARG A 346 7.99 -15.18 -17.89
C ARG A 346 7.00 -14.99 -16.76
N GLU A 347 7.23 -15.65 -15.63
CA GLU A 347 6.50 -15.43 -14.40
C GLU A 347 7.38 -14.69 -13.42
N TYR A 348 6.96 -13.47 -13.05
CA TYR A 348 7.65 -12.67 -12.06
C TYR A 348 6.88 -12.70 -10.74
N MET A 349 7.56 -12.48 -9.62
CA MET A 349 6.92 -12.28 -8.33
C MET A 349 7.69 -11.19 -7.58
N GLN A 350 7.05 -10.04 -7.36
CA GLN A 350 7.71 -8.84 -6.80
C GLN A 350 9.05 -8.48 -7.51
N GLY A 351 9.08 -8.56 -8.84
CA GLY A 351 10.23 -8.22 -9.68
C GLY A 351 11.21 -9.38 -9.89
N VAL A 352 11.07 -10.48 -9.15
CA VAL A 352 11.94 -11.66 -9.25
C VAL A 352 11.39 -12.62 -10.31
N LEU A 353 12.21 -13.00 -11.30
CA LEU A 353 11.83 -13.97 -12.33
C LEU A 353 11.80 -15.39 -11.73
N ILE A 354 10.62 -15.98 -11.60
CA ILE A 354 10.40 -17.29 -10.96
C ILE A 354 10.36 -18.42 -12.00
N SER A 355 9.89 -18.15 -13.21
CA SER A 355 9.81 -19.13 -14.30
C SER A 355 9.97 -18.45 -15.66
N GLU A 356 10.62 -19.13 -16.59
CA GLU A 356 10.75 -18.72 -18.00
C GLU A 356 10.52 -19.93 -18.90
N LEU A 357 9.66 -19.79 -19.91
CA LEU A 357 9.31 -20.83 -20.87
C LEU A 357 9.37 -20.27 -22.29
N VAL A 358 10.02 -20.98 -23.21
CA VAL A 358 10.06 -20.62 -24.64
C VAL A 358 8.78 -21.06 -25.35
N VAL A 359 8.15 -20.17 -26.12
CA VAL A 359 6.78 -20.38 -26.65
C VAL A 359 6.70 -20.82 -28.14
N ASN A 360 7.80 -20.85 -28.92
CA ASN A 360 7.79 -21.34 -30.33
C ASN A 360 9.02 -22.24 -30.65
N ASN A 361 8.98 -23.33 -31.45
CA ASN A 361 7.90 -24.05 -32.16
C ASN A 361 8.35 -25.52 -32.42
N GLY A 362 7.52 -26.52 -32.08
CA GLY A 362 7.78 -27.94 -32.35
C GLY A 362 6.94 -28.88 -31.48
N PHE A 363 6.08 -29.66 -32.11
CA PHE A 363 5.09 -30.56 -31.50
C PHE A 363 5.60 -31.36 -30.27
N SER A 364 4.89 -31.27 -29.14
CA SER A 364 4.81 -32.41 -28.21
C SER A 364 3.46 -32.50 -27.50
N ARG A 365 2.82 -33.67 -27.65
CA ARG A 365 1.54 -34.08 -27.04
C ARG A 365 1.59 -34.17 -25.50
N THR A 366 2.72 -33.87 -24.87
CA THR A 366 2.91 -33.86 -23.41
C THR A 366 2.39 -32.57 -22.72
N SER A 367 2.16 -31.48 -23.47
CA SER A 367 1.81 -30.17 -22.90
C SER A 367 0.39 -30.06 -22.31
N ARG A 368 -0.55 -30.93 -22.70
CA ARG A 368 -1.95 -30.85 -22.23
C ARG A 368 -2.13 -31.35 -20.79
N ARG A 369 -1.29 -32.28 -20.32
CA ARG A 369 -1.34 -32.82 -18.94
C ARG A 369 -0.67 -31.87 -17.95
N ALA A 370 0.45 -31.25 -18.35
CA ALA A 370 1.13 -30.19 -17.59
C ALA A 370 0.30 -28.91 -17.50
N LYS A 371 -0.38 -28.50 -18.59
CA LYS A 371 -1.30 -27.35 -18.61
C LYS A 371 -2.54 -27.55 -17.73
N ARG A 372 -3.09 -28.78 -17.65
CA ARG A 372 -4.22 -29.10 -16.75
C ARG A 372 -3.82 -29.14 -15.26
N LYS A 373 -2.60 -29.56 -14.92
CA LYS A 373 -2.08 -29.51 -13.53
C LYS A 373 -1.76 -28.06 -13.09
N HIS A 374 -1.30 -27.19 -14.00
CA HIS A 374 -1.04 -25.77 -13.73
C HIS A 374 -2.28 -24.85 -13.77
N LYS A 375 -3.37 -25.27 -14.44
CA LYS A 375 -4.67 -24.54 -14.46
C LYS A 375 -5.33 -24.43 -13.07
N ARG A 376 -4.81 -25.13 -12.06
CA ARG A 376 -5.25 -25.04 -10.65
C ARG A 376 -4.51 -24.01 -9.80
N LEU A 377 -3.32 -23.57 -10.23
CA LEU A 377 -2.44 -22.68 -9.45
C LEU A 377 -2.66 -21.19 -9.71
N VAL A 378 -3.45 -20.83 -10.73
CA VAL A 378 -3.74 -19.43 -11.07
C VAL A 378 -5.10 -19.04 -10.51
N LYS A 379 -5.16 -18.83 -9.19
CA LYS A 379 -6.08 -17.84 -8.63
C LYS A 379 -5.22 -16.63 -8.30
N GLU A 380 -5.67 -15.44 -8.69
CA GLU A 380 -5.17 -14.18 -8.11
C GLU A 380 -4.90 -14.40 -6.62
N ALA A 381 -3.78 -13.90 -6.08
CA ALA A 381 -3.47 -13.98 -4.66
C ALA A 381 -4.60 -13.32 -3.87
N LYS A 382 -5.63 -14.12 -3.55
CA LYS A 382 -6.79 -13.69 -2.77
C LYS A 382 -6.22 -13.33 -1.43
N LYS A 383 -6.40 -12.06 -1.04
CA LYS A 383 -6.12 -11.62 0.32
C LYS A 383 -6.79 -12.63 1.26
N PRO A 384 -6.06 -13.18 2.23
CA PRO A 384 -6.61 -14.23 3.06
C PRO A 384 -7.79 -13.69 3.87
N GLY A 385 -8.87 -14.47 3.90
CA GLY A 385 -10.08 -14.19 4.67
C GLY A 385 -11.23 -13.56 3.88
N GLU A 386 -12.42 -13.73 4.44
CA GLU A 386 -13.67 -13.14 3.94
C GLU A 386 -13.86 -11.74 4.54
N VAL A 387 -14.19 -10.75 3.72
CA VAL A 387 -14.42 -9.38 4.19
C VAL A 387 -15.71 -9.34 4.99
N VAL A 388 -15.63 -8.91 6.26
CA VAL A 388 -16.79 -8.83 7.15
C VAL A 388 -17.63 -7.60 6.81
N ILE A 389 -18.66 -7.80 5.98
CA ILE A 389 -19.63 -6.77 5.58
C ILE A 389 -20.99 -6.97 6.27
N LYS A 390 -21.87 -5.97 6.16
CA LYS A 390 -23.23 -6.01 6.74
C LYS A 390 -23.98 -7.24 6.20
N GLY A 391 -24.38 -8.14 7.11
CA GLY A 391 -25.00 -9.44 6.78
C GLY A 391 -24.10 -10.65 7.09
N HIS A 392 -22.80 -10.44 7.31
CA HIS A 392 -21.89 -11.48 7.78
C HIS A 392 -22.15 -11.81 9.26
N ARG A 393 -22.06 -13.09 9.65
CA ARG A 393 -22.35 -13.57 11.02
C ARG A 393 -21.56 -12.87 12.14
N SER A 394 -20.37 -12.39 11.79
CA SER A 394 -19.43 -11.73 12.71
C SER A 394 -19.45 -10.21 12.62
N TYR A 395 -20.38 -9.62 11.85
CA TYR A 395 -20.41 -8.17 11.61
C TYR A 395 -20.64 -7.35 12.89
N ASP A 396 -21.65 -7.71 13.68
CA ASP A 396 -21.94 -6.99 14.93
C ASP A 396 -20.82 -7.14 15.96
N LEU A 397 -20.16 -8.28 15.94
CA LEU A 397 -19.01 -8.58 16.80
C LEU A 397 -17.80 -7.73 16.41
N MET A 398 -17.52 -7.61 15.11
CA MET A 398 -16.48 -6.72 14.57
C MET A 398 -16.77 -5.27 14.95
N LEU A 399 -18.00 -4.78 14.73
CA LEU A 399 -18.38 -3.41 15.04
C LEU A 399 -18.21 -3.11 16.54
N SER A 400 -18.69 -4.00 17.40
CA SER A 400 -18.53 -3.89 18.86
C SER A 400 -17.06 -3.86 19.28
N LEU A 401 -16.22 -4.67 18.63
CA LEU A 401 -14.77 -4.72 18.88
C LEU A 401 -14.09 -3.40 18.48
N GLN A 402 -14.36 -2.89 17.28
CA GLN A 402 -13.79 -1.64 16.78
C GLN A 402 -14.21 -0.44 17.66
N LEU A 403 -15.48 -0.38 18.08
CA LEU A 403 -15.97 0.66 18.99
C LEU A 403 -15.28 0.61 20.36
N GLY A 404 -15.18 -0.59 20.94
CA GLY A 404 -14.54 -0.80 22.24
C GLY A 404 -13.06 -0.40 22.25
N ILE A 405 -12.29 -0.87 21.26
CA ILE A 405 -10.86 -0.55 21.13
C ILE A 405 -10.68 0.96 20.92
N ARG A 406 -11.41 1.56 19.97
CA ARG A 406 -11.35 3.00 19.68
C ARG A 406 -11.59 3.83 20.93
N TYR A 407 -12.62 3.47 21.71
CA TYR A 407 -12.95 4.18 22.93
C TYR A 407 -11.86 4.07 23.99
N THR A 408 -11.40 2.85 24.28
CA THR A 408 -10.41 2.66 25.35
C THR A 408 -9.05 3.24 24.99
N VAL A 409 -8.57 3.08 23.75
CA VAL A 409 -7.33 3.72 23.30
C VAL A 409 -7.46 5.24 23.34
N GLY A 410 -8.56 5.81 22.84
CA GLY A 410 -8.81 7.26 22.90
C GLY A 410 -8.85 7.82 24.32
N LYS A 411 -9.34 7.05 25.31
CA LYS A 411 -9.35 7.47 26.72
C LYS A 411 -7.98 7.36 27.39
N ILE A 412 -7.16 6.37 27.01
CA ILE A 412 -5.87 6.12 27.67
C ILE A 412 -4.76 6.97 27.07
N THR A 413 -4.75 7.21 25.76
CA THR A 413 -3.66 7.93 25.07
C THR A 413 -3.33 9.29 25.70
N PRO A 414 -4.30 10.14 26.11
CA PRO A 414 -4.02 11.42 26.75
C PRO A 414 -3.38 11.33 28.14
N ILE A 415 -3.47 10.16 28.82
CA ILE A 415 -2.88 9.97 30.14
C ILE A 415 -1.36 10.12 30.03
N GLN A 416 -0.73 10.88 30.94
CA GLN A 416 0.71 11.11 30.95
C GLN A 416 1.48 9.79 31.01
N ARG A 417 2.58 9.70 30.24
CA ARG A 417 3.45 8.53 30.20
C ARG A 417 4.03 8.27 31.58
N ARG A 418 3.91 7.03 32.06
CA ARG A 418 4.47 6.57 33.33
C ARG A 418 4.89 5.11 33.23
N GLN A 419 5.77 4.68 34.12
CA GLN A 419 6.12 3.26 34.25
C GLN A 419 4.92 2.43 34.71
N VAL A 420 4.91 1.16 34.30
CA VAL A 420 3.89 0.17 34.67
C VAL A 420 4.12 -0.25 36.11
N ARG A 421 3.06 -0.30 36.92
CA ARG A 421 3.07 -0.69 38.33
C ARG A 421 2.44 -2.06 38.53
N THR A 422 2.69 -2.70 39.66
CA THR A 422 2.06 -3.99 40.03
C THR A 422 0.53 -3.92 39.99
N ALA A 423 -0.07 -2.78 40.37
CA ALA A 423 -1.51 -2.55 40.32
C ALA A 423 -2.11 -2.47 38.90
N ASP A 424 -1.27 -2.32 37.86
CA ASP A 424 -1.70 -2.30 36.46
C ASP A 424 -1.88 -3.72 35.87
N PHE A 425 -1.49 -4.77 36.62
CA PHE A 425 -1.59 -6.17 36.22
C PHE A 425 -2.79 -6.89 36.85
N GLY A 426 -3.17 -8.02 36.25
CA GLY A 426 -4.17 -8.94 36.76
C GLY A 426 -5.63 -8.60 36.39
N PRO A 427 -6.59 -9.44 36.80
CA PRO A 427 -7.98 -9.38 36.32
C PRO A 427 -8.78 -8.17 36.84
N ARG A 428 -8.30 -7.54 37.93
CA ARG A 428 -8.88 -6.34 38.56
C ARG A 428 -8.40 -5.06 37.89
N ALA A 429 -7.19 -5.05 37.35
CA ALA A 429 -6.66 -3.96 36.53
C ALA A 429 -7.36 -3.98 35.16
N SER A 430 -8.61 -3.52 35.14
CA SER A 430 -9.44 -3.60 33.95
C SER A 430 -10.38 -2.42 33.85
N PHE A 431 -10.57 -1.96 32.63
CA PHE A 431 -11.52 -0.92 32.30
C PHE A 431 -12.83 -1.55 31.82
N TRP A 432 -13.97 -1.01 32.20
CA TRP A 432 -15.28 -1.48 31.76
C TRP A 432 -16.14 -0.31 31.28
N MET A 433 -16.94 -0.54 30.25
CA MET A 433 -17.87 0.44 29.71
C MET A 433 -19.09 -0.26 29.11
N THR A 434 -20.24 0.39 29.15
CA THR A 434 -21.47 -0.08 28.49
C THR A 434 -21.70 0.77 27.24
N PHE A 435 -22.00 0.10 26.13
CA PHE A 435 -22.29 0.71 24.84
C PHE A 435 -23.75 0.40 24.49
N PRO A 436 -24.69 1.30 24.84
CA PRO A 436 -26.07 1.19 24.39
C PRO A 436 -26.18 1.58 22.90
N ARG A 437 -27.07 0.91 22.16
CA ARG A 437 -27.31 1.13 20.73
C ARG A 437 -27.70 2.58 20.41
N ALA A 438 -28.51 3.18 21.27
CA ALA A 438 -28.93 4.58 21.17
C ALA A 438 -27.79 5.58 21.46
N GLY A 439 -26.62 5.12 21.93
CA GLY A 439 -25.55 5.97 22.42
C GLY A 439 -25.80 6.46 23.85
N SER A 440 -24.79 7.10 24.41
CA SER A 440 -24.82 7.75 25.73
C SER A 440 -24.01 9.04 25.69
N THR A 441 -23.95 9.78 26.80
CA THR A 441 -23.05 10.93 26.92
C THR A 441 -21.58 10.56 26.69
N MET A 442 -21.19 9.31 26.98
CA MET A 442 -19.81 8.84 26.90
C MET A 442 -19.52 7.98 25.66
N THR A 443 -20.55 7.42 25.01
CA THR A 443 -20.38 6.48 23.90
C THR A 443 -21.26 6.88 22.71
N PRO A 444 -20.75 6.82 21.47
CA PRO A 444 -21.55 7.18 20.30
C PRO A 444 -22.69 6.17 20.04
N PRO A 445 -23.79 6.58 19.38
CA PRO A 445 -24.80 5.66 18.87
C PRO A 445 -24.22 4.71 17.82
N HIS A 446 -24.75 3.49 17.73
CA HIS A 446 -24.25 2.47 16.80
C HIS A 446 -25.32 1.50 16.32
N HIS A 447 -24.98 0.70 15.29
CA HIS A 447 -25.91 -0.26 14.69
C HIS A 447 -25.92 -1.65 15.36
N SER A 448 -24.89 -1.99 16.15
CA SER A 448 -24.85 -3.23 16.94
C SER A 448 -25.87 -3.19 18.08
N GLU A 449 -26.26 -4.37 18.59
CA GLU A 449 -26.96 -4.49 19.87
C GLU A 449 -26.15 -3.86 21.01
N ASP A 450 -26.85 -3.53 22.10
CA ASP A 450 -26.25 -3.12 23.36
C ASP A 450 -25.18 -4.13 23.81
N PHE A 451 -24.01 -3.65 24.23
CA PHE A 451 -22.96 -4.53 24.72
C PHE A 451 -22.14 -3.91 25.85
N LYS A 452 -21.53 -4.78 26.66
CA LYS A 452 -20.58 -4.41 27.71
C LYS A 452 -19.17 -4.74 27.25
N TRP A 453 -18.34 -3.72 27.20
CA TRP A 453 -16.91 -3.80 26.92
C TRP A 453 -16.11 -3.98 28.21
N LYS A 454 -15.09 -4.83 28.15
CA LYS A 454 -14.06 -4.93 29.18
C LYS A 454 -12.69 -4.99 28.52
N ASP A 455 -11.83 -4.04 28.86
CA ASP A 455 -10.41 -4.03 28.48
C ASP A 455 -9.55 -4.44 29.67
N TYR A 456 -8.65 -5.40 29.46
CA TYR A 456 -7.81 -5.96 30.51
C TYR A 456 -6.42 -5.32 30.47
N CYS A 457 -5.88 -4.96 31.63
CA CYS A 457 -4.54 -4.40 31.81
C CYS A 457 -4.19 -3.27 30.80
N PRO A 458 -5.08 -2.27 30.60
CA PRO A 458 -4.95 -1.27 29.53
C PRO A 458 -3.61 -0.53 29.52
N MET A 459 -3.07 -0.22 30.71
CA MET A 459 -1.78 0.46 30.85
C MET A 459 -0.60 -0.43 30.45
N VAL A 460 -0.68 -1.73 30.75
CA VAL A 460 0.35 -2.71 30.35
C VAL A 460 0.36 -2.84 28.83
N PHE A 461 -0.80 -3.00 28.19
CA PHE A 461 -0.89 -3.13 26.73
C PHE A 461 -0.59 -1.83 25.97
N ARG A 462 -0.82 -0.65 26.58
CA ARG A 462 -0.27 0.60 26.05
C ARG A 462 1.26 0.56 26.06
N ASN A 463 1.86 0.19 27.18
CA ASN A 463 3.32 0.15 27.28
C ASN A 463 3.94 -0.92 26.36
N LEU A 464 3.31 -2.10 26.22
CA LEU A 464 3.72 -3.11 25.24
C LEU A 464 3.71 -2.56 23.81
N ARG A 465 2.63 -1.87 23.39
CA ARG A 465 2.58 -1.23 22.07
C ARG A 465 3.71 -0.21 21.88
N GLU A 466 3.99 0.61 22.88
CA GLU A 466 5.10 1.58 22.85
C GLU A 466 6.47 0.90 22.74
N MET A 467 6.72 -0.18 23.50
CA MET A 467 7.96 -0.96 23.42
C MET A 467 8.14 -1.59 22.03
N PHE A 468 7.04 -2.06 21.43
CA PHE A 468 7.02 -2.60 20.07
C PHE A 468 6.92 -1.53 18.97
N LYS A 469 7.07 -0.25 19.31
CA LYS A 469 7.07 0.89 18.38
C LYS A 469 5.80 1.00 17.55
N ILE A 470 4.66 0.65 18.15
CA ILE A 470 3.34 0.79 17.54
C ILE A 470 2.72 2.09 18.04
N ASP A 471 2.53 3.03 17.11
CA ASP A 471 1.81 4.26 17.41
C ASP A 471 0.31 3.99 17.68
N ALA A 472 -0.25 4.74 18.62
CA ALA A 472 -1.63 4.54 19.05
C ALA A 472 -2.64 4.92 17.96
N ALA A 473 -2.36 5.95 17.15
CA ALA A 473 -3.20 6.36 16.04
C ALA A 473 -3.12 5.33 14.91
N ASP A 474 -1.92 4.85 14.57
CA ASP A 474 -1.73 3.76 13.60
C ASP A 474 -2.51 2.50 13.98
N TYR A 475 -2.41 2.09 15.25
CA TYR A 475 -3.13 0.94 15.79
C TYR A 475 -4.65 1.12 15.67
N MET A 476 -5.15 2.32 15.99
CA MET A 476 -6.58 2.65 15.86
C MET A 476 -7.03 2.68 14.40
N MET A 477 -6.25 3.28 13.50
CA MET A 477 -6.61 3.38 12.08
C MET A 477 -6.63 2.01 11.41
N SER A 478 -5.67 1.15 11.73
CA SER A 478 -5.55 -0.20 11.16
C SER A 478 -6.69 -1.14 11.59
N ILE A 479 -7.07 -1.11 12.87
CA ILE A 479 -8.10 -2.01 13.41
C ILE A 479 -9.50 -1.40 13.33
N CYS A 480 -9.61 -0.12 13.67
CA CYS A 480 -10.89 0.55 13.88
C CYS A 480 -11.24 1.56 12.79
N GLY A 481 -10.44 1.69 11.72
CA GLY A 481 -10.69 2.63 10.62
C GLY A 481 -12.00 2.38 9.87
N ASN A 482 -12.20 3.06 8.75
CA ASN A 482 -13.37 2.85 7.89
C ASN A 482 -13.31 1.51 7.13
N ASP A 483 -12.16 0.84 7.18
CA ASP A 483 -11.95 -0.46 6.56
C ASP A 483 -12.49 -1.60 7.44
N THR A 484 -13.14 -2.58 6.80
CA THR A 484 -13.67 -3.79 7.43
C THR A 484 -12.58 -4.81 7.71
N LEU A 485 -12.68 -5.54 8.83
CA LEU A 485 -11.79 -6.68 9.11
C LEU A 485 -12.09 -7.85 8.17
N ARG A 486 -11.08 -8.71 7.95
CA ARG A 486 -11.24 -9.97 7.21
C ARG A 486 -11.27 -11.14 8.17
N GLU A 487 -12.31 -11.98 8.12
CA GLU A 487 -12.39 -13.22 8.90
C GLU A 487 -11.64 -14.34 8.18
N LEU A 488 -10.66 -14.94 8.85
CA LEU A 488 -9.94 -16.11 8.34
C LEU A 488 -10.71 -17.38 8.73
N SER A 489 -11.04 -18.19 7.72
CA SER A 489 -11.60 -19.51 7.93
C SER A 489 -10.51 -20.45 8.46
N SER A 490 -10.34 -20.52 9.77
CA SER A 490 -9.47 -21.54 10.38
C SER A 490 -10.32 -22.61 11.06
N PRO A 491 -10.56 -23.76 10.41
CA PRO A 491 -11.06 -24.95 11.10
C PRO A 491 -9.90 -25.58 11.90
N GLY A 492 -9.26 -24.82 12.79
CA GLY A 492 -8.29 -25.35 13.73
C GLY A 492 -8.99 -26.19 14.80
N LYS A 493 -8.28 -27.14 15.42
CA LYS A 493 -8.81 -27.97 16.54
C LYS A 493 -9.40 -27.15 17.70
N SER A 494 -9.00 -25.90 17.84
CA SER A 494 -9.44 -24.99 18.92
C SER A 494 -10.81 -24.34 18.66
N GLY A 495 -11.31 -24.34 17.42
CA GLY A 495 -12.54 -23.63 17.04
C GLY A 495 -12.47 -22.11 17.18
N SER A 496 -11.26 -21.53 17.30
CA SER A 496 -11.06 -20.08 17.39
C SER A 496 -11.25 -19.41 16.03
N VAL A 497 -11.93 -18.27 16.03
CA VAL A 497 -12.06 -17.37 14.88
C VAL A 497 -10.90 -16.38 14.89
N PHE A 498 -10.36 -16.10 13.70
CA PHE A 498 -9.31 -15.10 13.50
C PHE A 498 -9.83 -13.99 12.61
N PHE A 499 -9.54 -12.74 12.99
CA PHE A 499 -9.71 -11.57 12.14
C PHE A 499 -8.35 -11.00 11.78
N LEU A 500 -8.27 -10.39 10.61
CA LEU A 500 -7.09 -9.73 10.08
C LEU A 500 -7.44 -8.28 9.74
N SER A 501 -6.57 -7.34 10.10
CA SER A 501 -6.71 -5.95 9.68
C SER A 501 -6.56 -5.84 8.16
N GLN A 502 -7.14 -4.79 7.57
CA GLN A 502 -7.18 -4.66 6.11
C GLN A 502 -5.78 -4.45 5.49
N ASP A 503 -4.89 -3.85 6.26
CA ASP A 503 -3.47 -3.60 5.97
C ASP A 503 -2.55 -4.77 6.38
N ASP A 504 -3.11 -5.90 6.82
CA ASP A 504 -2.40 -7.11 7.24
C ASP A 504 -1.51 -6.97 8.48
N ARG A 505 -1.46 -5.81 9.17
CA ARG A 505 -0.56 -5.58 10.32
C ARG A 505 -0.94 -6.37 11.57
N PHE A 506 -2.23 -6.46 11.88
CA PHE A 506 -2.73 -6.99 13.14
C PHE A 506 -3.67 -8.17 12.92
N MET A 507 -3.49 -9.18 13.77
CA MET A 507 -4.36 -10.34 13.85
C MET A 507 -5.13 -10.31 15.17
N ILE A 508 -6.41 -10.68 15.14
CA ILE A 508 -7.28 -10.72 16.30
C ILE A 508 -7.80 -12.14 16.45
N LYS A 509 -7.43 -12.81 17.54
CA LYS A 509 -7.80 -14.19 17.81
C LYS A 509 -8.86 -14.24 18.91
N THR A 510 -9.94 -14.99 18.70
CA THR A 510 -10.88 -15.31 19.79
C THR A 510 -10.24 -16.27 20.79
N LEU A 511 -10.42 -16.00 22.09
CA LEU A 511 -9.87 -16.80 23.18
C LEU A 511 -10.94 -17.47 24.04
N ARG A 512 -10.63 -18.66 24.54
CA ARG A 512 -11.36 -19.34 25.60
C ARG A 512 -11.12 -18.65 26.95
N LYS A 513 -12.01 -18.88 27.91
CA LYS A 513 -11.86 -18.33 29.29
C LYS A 513 -10.57 -18.82 29.96
N SER A 514 -10.15 -20.05 29.69
CA SER A 514 -8.89 -20.62 30.20
C SER A 514 -7.67 -19.88 29.65
N GLU A 515 -7.60 -19.66 28.34
CA GLU A 515 -6.49 -18.95 27.69
C GLU A 515 -6.35 -17.51 28.21
N VAL A 516 -7.47 -16.81 28.46
CA VAL A 516 -7.43 -15.47 29.10
C VAL A 516 -6.88 -15.52 30.51
N LYS A 517 -7.15 -16.57 31.30
CA LYS A 517 -6.57 -16.72 32.64
C LYS A 517 -5.06 -16.94 32.55
N VAL A 518 -4.60 -17.77 31.62
CA VAL A 518 -3.18 -18.01 31.37
C VAL A 518 -2.48 -16.70 31.00
N LEU A 519 -3.00 -15.97 30.01
CA LEU A 519 -2.44 -14.70 29.58
C LEU A 519 -2.37 -13.68 30.73
N LEU A 520 -3.43 -13.54 31.53
CA LEU A 520 -3.43 -12.60 32.66
C LEU A 520 -2.45 -13.00 33.78
N ARG A 521 -2.25 -14.30 33.99
CA ARG A 521 -1.31 -14.81 35.00
C ARG A 521 0.14 -14.58 34.55
N MET A 522 0.46 -14.90 33.29
CA MET A 522 1.81 -14.75 32.75
C MET A 522 2.16 -13.31 32.35
N LEU A 523 1.19 -12.38 32.33
CA LEU A 523 1.40 -11.02 31.81
C LEU A 523 2.55 -10.24 32.49
N PRO A 524 2.77 -10.31 33.82
CA PRO A 524 3.92 -9.67 34.46
C PRO A 524 5.25 -10.22 33.93
N ASP A 525 5.39 -11.54 33.90
CA ASP A 525 6.62 -12.21 33.45
C ASP A 525 6.83 -12.03 31.95
N TYR A 526 5.75 -12.06 31.15
CA TYR A 526 5.78 -11.75 29.73
C TYR A 526 6.25 -10.31 29.49
N HIS A 527 5.70 -9.33 30.23
CA HIS A 527 6.11 -7.93 30.12
C HIS A 527 7.59 -7.75 30.46
N HIS A 528 8.07 -8.43 31.49
CA HIS A 528 9.49 -8.46 31.83
C HIS A 528 10.33 -9.11 30.72
N HIS A 529 9.93 -10.28 30.24
CA HIS A 529 10.65 -11.05 29.20
C HIS A 529 10.84 -10.24 27.92
N VAL A 530 9.77 -9.66 27.37
CA VAL A 530 9.84 -8.89 26.11
C VAL A 530 10.56 -7.55 26.27
N LYS A 531 10.66 -7.03 27.50
CA LYS A 531 11.45 -5.84 27.83
C LYS A 531 12.94 -6.16 27.94
N THR A 532 13.27 -7.32 28.51
CA THR A 532 14.66 -7.78 28.70
C THR A 532 15.27 -8.29 27.40
N TYR A 533 14.51 -9.02 26.59
CA TYR A 533 14.98 -9.68 25.37
C TYR A 533 14.33 -9.06 24.13
N GLU A 534 14.93 -8.02 23.58
CA GLU A 534 14.38 -7.30 22.41
C GLU A 534 14.25 -8.19 21.14
N ASN A 535 15.08 -9.23 21.05
CA ASN A 535 15.11 -10.19 19.95
C ASN A 535 14.15 -11.38 20.14
N THR A 536 13.35 -11.40 21.21
CA THR A 536 12.41 -12.50 21.46
C THR A 536 11.56 -12.81 20.23
N LEU A 537 11.40 -14.10 19.96
CA LEU A 537 10.60 -14.62 18.85
C LEU A 537 9.15 -14.85 19.27
N ILE A 538 8.82 -14.66 20.55
CA ILE A 538 7.48 -14.83 21.09
C ILE A 538 6.52 -13.83 20.45
N THR A 539 5.32 -14.31 20.10
CA THR A 539 4.25 -13.47 19.57
C THR A 539 3.99 -12.22 20.43
N LYS A 540 3.78 -11.10 19.76
CA LYS A 540 3.58 -9.78 20.38
C LYS A 540 2.10 -9.53 20.62
N PHE A 541 1.72 -9.27 21.87
CA PHE A 541 0.34 -8.95 22.25
C PHE A 541 0.14 -7.44 22.43
N PHE A 542 -0.95 -6.90 21.88
CA PHE A 542 -1.23 -5.47 21.84
C PHE A 542 -2.53 -5.05 22.56
N GLY A 543 -3.36 -6.03 22.93
CA GLY A 543 -4.58 -5.79 23.68
C GLY A 543 -5.29 -7.09 24.03
N LEU A 544 -5.98 -7.11 25.18
CA LEU A 544 -6.78 -8.23 25.63
C LEU A 544 -8.16 -7.71 26.04
N HIS A 545 -9.20 -8.21 25.37
CA HIS A 545 -10.52 -7.61 25.43
C HIS A 545 -11.62 -8.65 25.63
N ARG A 546 -12.77 -8.19 26.13
CA ARG A 546 -14.00 -8.99 26.24
C ARG A 546 -15.22 -8.17 25.89
N ILE A 547 -16.07 -8.74 25.06
CA ILE A 547 -17.39 -8.22 24.69
C ILE A 547 -18.44 -9.13 25.32
N LYS A 548 -19.41 -8.53 26.02
CA LYS A 548 -20.63 -9.20 26.47
C LYS A 548 -21.83 -8.48 25.83
N PRO A 549 -22.39 -9.00 24.74
CA PRO A 549 -23.66 -8.50 24.21
C PRO A 549 -24.78 -8.62 25.26
N SER A 550 -25.82 -7.80 25.13
CA SER A 550 -27.02 -7.89 25.98
C SER A 550 -27.76 -9.21 25.77
N SER A 551 -27.78 -9.72 24.55
CA SER A 551 -28.28 -11.04 24.20
C SER A 551 -27.14 -11.93 23.68
N GLY A 552 -26.90 -13.10 24.29
CA GLY A 552 -25.92 -14.08 23.82
C GLY A 552 -24.63 -14.23 24.65
N GLN A 553 -23.63 -14.88 24.04
CA GLN A 553 -22.43 -15.36 24.73
C GLN A 553 -21.33 -14.30 24.87
N LYS A 554 -20.44 -14.48 25.87
CA LYS A 554 -19.28 -13.60 26.10
C LYS A 554 -18.15 -13.98 25.15
N PHE A 555 -17.69 -13.03 24.35
CA PHE A 555 -16.53 -13.18 23.48
C PHE A 555 -15.29 -12.56 24.12
N ARG A 556 -14.12 -13.18 23.92
CA ARG A 556 -12.83 -12.70 24.40
C ARG A 556 -11.85 -12.70 23.25
N PHE A 557 -11.00 -11.69 23.18
CA PHE A 557 -10.09 -11.48 22.06
C PHE A 557 -8.73 -11.05 22.56
N VAL A 558 -7.70 -11.48 21.83
CA VAL A 558 -6.39 -10.88 21.90
C VAL A 558 -6.05 -10.27 20.56
N VAL A 559 -5.50 -9.06 20.58
CA VAL A 559 -4.90 -8.44 19.41
C VAL A 559 -3.40 -8.73 19.44
N MET A 560 -2.87 -9.21 18.34
CA MET A 560 -1.48 -9.63 18.20
C MET A 560 -0.90 -9.22 16.84
N GLY A 561 0.43 -9.20 16.75
CA GLY A 561 1.11 -8.92 15.49
C GLY A 561 0.93 -10.05 14.48
N ASN A 562 0.66 -9.71 13.22
CA ASN A 562 0.71 -10.68 12.14
C ASN A 562 2.17 -10.94 11.75
N MET A 563 2.69 -12.13 12.02
CA MET A 563 4.08 -12.50 11.71
C MET A 563 4.39 -12.54 10.20
N PHE A 564 3.38 -12.64 9.34
CA PHE A 564 3.55 -12.65 7.90
C PHE A 564 3.29 -11.27 7.26
N PHE A 565 3.18 -10.21 8.05
CA PHE A 565 3.22 -8.83 7.57
C PHE A 565 4.67 -8.42 7.25
N THR A 566 5.16 -8.89 6.11
CA THR A 566 6.59 -8.93 5.75
C THR A 566 6.87 -8.06 4.53
N ASP A 567 8.13 -7.61 4.38
CA ASP A 567 8.58 -6.85 3.19
C ASP A 567 8.50 -7.70 1.92
N LEU A 568 8.81 -8.98 2.06
CA LEU A 568 8.83 -9.97 1.00
C LEU A 568 7.65 -10.92 1.11
N ARG A 569 7.08 -11.31 -0.03
CA ARG A 569 6.01 -12.31 -0.07
C ARG A 569 6.50 -13.66 0.45
N ILE A 570 5.74 -14.26 1.34
CA ILE A 570 6.01 -15.61 1.84
C ILE A 570 5.46 -16.65 0.87
N HIS A 571 6.33 -17.50 0.31
CA HIS A 571 5.98 -18.53 -0.67
C HIS A 571 5.63 -19.87 -0.02
N ARG A 572 6.21 -20.16 1.15
CA ARG A 572 5.90 -21.35 1.96
C ARG A 572 5.76 -20.97 3.43
N ARG A 573 4.80 -21.58 4.11
CA ARG A 573 4.51 -21.38 5.53
C ARG A 573 4.52 -22.72 6.23
N PHE A 574 5.24 -22.82 7.33
CA PHE A 574 5.34 -24.01 8.16
C PHE A 574 4.98 -23.69 9.61
N ASP A 575 4.16 -24.54 10.22
CA ASP A 575 3.95 -24.60 11.67
C ASP A 575 4.72 -25.82 12.19
N LEU A 576 5.75 -25.60 13.01
CA LEU A 576 6.69 -26.64 13.45
C LEU A 576 6.65 -26.81 14.97
N LYS A 577 6.54 -28.05 15.47
CA LYS A 577 6.43 -28.40 16.90
C LYS A 577 7.44 -29.46 17.37
N GLY A 578 8.10 -30.14 16.44
CA GLY A 578 8.98 -31.28 16.70
C GLY A 578 8.27 -32.59 17.02
N SER A 579 6.93 -32.65 16.87
CA SER A 579 6.14 -33.87 17.02
C SER A 579 5.75 -34.43 15.65
N SER A 580 5.27 -35.69 15.60
CA SER A 580 4.88 -36.36 14.34
C SER A 580 3.38 -36.65 14.23
N LEU A 581 2.65 -36.83 15.35
CA LEU A 581 1.25 -37.23 15.31
C LEU A 581 0.33 -36.11 14.81
N GLY A 582 -0.28 -36.30 13.63
CA GLY A 582 -1.17 -35.32 12.99
C GLY A 582 -0.43 -34.09 12.42
N ARG A 583 0.86 -34.26 12.15
CA ARG A 583 1.79 -33.21 11.70
C ARG A 583 2.12 -33.29 10.21
N SER A 584 1.12 -33.68 9.42
CA SER A 584 1.08 -33.57 7.95
C SER A 584 -0.14 -32.73 7.53
N ALA A 585 -0.08 -32.12 6.36
CA ALA A 585 -1.20 -31.48 5.68
C ALA A 585 -1.95 -32.49 4.78
N ASP A 586 -2.33 -33.66 5.32
CA ASP A 586 -2.96 -34.71 4.53
C ASP A 586 -4.27 -34.25 3.87
N LYS A 587 -4.42 -34.55 2.57
CA LYS A 587 -5.66 -34.46 1.76
C LYS A 587 -6.15 -33.07 1.34
N VAL A 588 -5.31 -32.03 1.40
CA VAL A 588 -5.66 -30.69 0.89
C VAL A 588 -4.81 -30.33 -0.31
N GLU A 589 -5.41 -29.70 -1.33
CA GLU A 589 -4.64 -29.08 -2.41
C GLU A 589 -3.75 -27.99 -1.82
N ILE A 590 -2.44 -28.23 -1.82
CA ILE A 590 -1.44 -27.29 -1.28
C ILE A 590 -1.48 -26.02 -2.14
N ASP A 591 -1.97 -24.95 -1.55
CA ASP A 591 -1.87 -23.59 -2.08
C ASP A 591 -0.86 -22.76 -1.27
N GLU A 592 -0.65 -21.50 -1.67
CA GLU A 592 0.30 -20.59 -1.00
C GLU A 592 -0.11 -20.17 0.41
N ASN A 593 -1.40 -20.27 0.74
CA ASN A 593 -1.92 -19.93 2.06
C ASN A 593 -1.97 -21.14 3.00
N THR A 594 -1.68 -22.33 2.48
CA THR A 594 -1.64 -23.57 3.23
C THR A 594 -0.48 -23.54 4.22
N ILE A 595 -0.78 -23.79 5.49
CA ILE A 595 0.23 -23.92 6.55
C ILE A 595 0.64 -25.38 6.62
N LEU A 596 1.84 -25.66 6.12
CA LEU A 596 2.50 -26.96 6.16
C LEU A 596 2.99 -27.27 7.59
N LYS A 597 3.27 -28.53 7.89
CA LYS A 597 3.70 -28.99 9.23
C LYS A 597 5.04 -29.74 9.17
N ASP A 598 5.43 -30.38 10.28
CA ASP A 598 6.75 -31.00 10.47
C ASP A 598 7.08 -32.11 9.46
N LEU A 599 6.08 -32.91 9.08
CA LEU A 599 6.28 -34.01 8.12
C LEU A 599 6.31 -33.51 6.68
N ASP A 600 5.77 -32.31 6.41
CA ASP A 600 5.76 -31.67 5.11
C ASP A 600 7.07 -30.88 4.83
N LEU A 601 7.92 -30.70 5.85
CA LEU A 601 9.18 -29.99 5.73
C LEU A 601 10.26 -30.89 5.12
N ASN A 602 10.70 -30.56 3.91
CA ASN A 602 11.68 -31.33 3.15
C ASN A 602 13.05 -30.65 3.05
N TYR A 603 13.25 -29.53 3.74
CA TYR A 603 14.47 -28.72 3.66
C TYR A 603 15.10 -28.50 5.02
N SER A 604 16.44 -28.46 5.03
CA SER A 604 17.25 -27.88 6.10
C SER A 604 17.76 -26.51 5.67
N PHE A 605 17.89 -25.59 6.62
CA PHE A 605 18.27 -24.20 6.35
C PHE A 605 19.60 -23.86 7.02
N PHE A 606 20.61 -23.59 6.21
CA PHE A 606 21.95 -23.21 6.64
C PHE A 606 22.02 -21.69 6.74
N LEU A 607 22.34 -21.21 7.94
CA LEU A 607 22.49 -19.80 8.29
C LEU A 607 23.97 -19.48 8.49
N GLU A 608 24.32 -18.21 8.46
CA GLU A 608 25.62 -17.77 8.99
C GLU A 608 25.80 -18.27 10.43
N THR A 609 26.99 -18.75 10.77
CA THR A 609 27.28 -19.39 12.07
C THR A 609 26.88 -18.51 13.25
N SER A 610 27.23 -17.21 13.21
CA SER A 610 26.90 -16.23 14.25
C SER A 610 25.38 -16.08 14.42
N TRP A 611 24.64 -15.98 13.31
CA TRP A 611 23.19 -15.82 13.28
C TRP A 611 22.47 -17.08 13.75
N ARG A 612 22.96 -18.25 13.35
CA ARG A 612 22.46 -19.55 13.79
C ARG A 612 22.58 -19.69 15.29
N GLU A 613 23.76 -19.42 15.83
CA GLU A 613 23.99 -19.50 17.28
C GLU A 613 23.12 -18.50 18.03
N GLY A 614 23.04 -17.25 17.56
CA GLY A 614 22.12 -16.25 18.11
C GLY A 614 20.67 -16.77 18.12
N LEU A 615 20.19 -17.29 16.98
CA LEU A 615 18.85 -17.86 16.80
C LEU A 615 18.55 -18.95 17.81
N LEU A 616 19.43 -19.94 17.93
CA LEU A 616 19.24 -21.06 18.84
C LEU A 616 19.30 -20.61 20.31
N ARG A 617 20.21 -19.69 20.67
CA ARG A 617 20.27 -19.13 22.03
C ARG A 617 18.98 -18.40 22.40
N GLN A 618 18.45 -17.57 21.50
CA GLN A 618 17.19 -16.86 21.77
C GLN A 618 15.99 -17.81 21.86
N LEU A 619 15.93 -18.84 21.01
CA LEU A 619 14.89 -19.87 21.09
C LEU A 619 14.97 -20.65 22.41
N GLU A 620 16.17 -20.93 22.91
CA GLU A 620 16.35 -21.56 24.21
C GLU A 620 15.85 -20.66 25.35
N ILE A 621 16.17 -19.36 25.32
CA ILE A 621 15.68 -18.37 26.28
C ILE A 621 14.14 -18.29 26.25
N ASP A 622 13.55 -18.20 25.06
CA ASP A 622 12.10 -18.13 24.89
C ASP A 622 11.41 -19.43 25.35
N SER A 623 11.98 -20.60 25.03
CA SER A 623 11.47 -21.90 25.47
C SER A 623 11.54 -22.08 26.98
N LYS A 624 12.62 -21.66 27.64
CA LYS A 624 12.74 -21.67 29.12
C LYS A 624 11.69 -20.79 29.78
N PHE A 625 11.42 -19.61 29.20
CA PHE A 625 10.33 -18.76 29.67
C PHE A 625 8.97 -19.46 29.58
N LEU A 626 8.64 -20.06 28.43
CA LEU A 626 7.37 -20.78 28.24
C LEU A 626 7.24 -21.99 29.17
N GLU A 627 8.34 -22.73 29.38
CA GLU A 627 8.41 -23.84 30.33
C GLU A 627 8.11 -23.38 31.76
N ALA A 628 8.73 -22.28 32.23
CA ALA A 628 8.48 -21.71 33.56
C ALA A 628 7.01 -21.28 33.76
N GLN A 629 6.32 -20.91 32.68
CA GLN A 629 4.89 -20.56 32.68
C GLN A 629 3.95 -21.77 32.54
N ASN A 630 4.50 -23.00 32.54
CA ASN A 630 3.80 -24.27 32.28
C ASN A 630 3.04 -24.29 30.94
N ILE A 631 3.63 -23.68 29.90
CA ILE A 631 3.07 -23.60 28.56
C ILE A 631 3.69 -24.67 27.67
N MET A 632 2.85 -25.26 26.82
CA MET A 632 3.20 -26.35 25.89
C MET A 632 2.41 -26.18 24.59
N ASP A 633 2.67 -27.03 23.60
CA ASP A 633 1.93 -27.06 22.34
C ASP A 633 2.05 -25.77 21.49
N TYR A 634 3.10 -24.98 21.74
CA TYR A 634 3.47 -23.80 20.95
C TYR A 634 4.23 -24.21 19.68
N SER A 635 4.06 -23.46 18.59
CA SER A 635 4.75 -23.75 17.31
C SER A 635 5.79 -22.69 16.99
N LEU A 636 6.86 -23.07 16.29
CA LEU A 636 7.63 -22.15 15.47
C LEU A 636 6.91 -22.00 14.13
N LEU A 637 6.38 -20.82 13.88
CA LEU A 637 5.89 -20.44 12.57
C LEU A 637 7.09 -19.99 11.73
N LEU A 638 7.27 -20.61 10.57
CA LEU A 638 8.36 -20.36 9.62
C LEU A 638 7.79 -19.95 8.27
N GLY A 639 8.17 -18.76 7.80
CA GLY A 639 7.89 -18.26 6.46
C GLY A 639 9.16 -18.30 5.61
N VAL A 640 9.04 -18.84 4.39
CA VAL A 640 10.15 -18.92 3.43
C VAL A 640 9.81 -18.09 2.19
N HIS A 641 10.71 -17.19 1.85
CA HIS A 641 10.75 -16.48 0.58
C HIS A 641 11.89 -17.06 -0.27
N HIS A 642 11.55 -17.61 -1.44
CA HIS A 642 12.51 -18.16 -2.41
C HIS A 642 12.99 -17.09 -3.39
N ARG A 643 14.27 -17.12 -3.75
CA ARG A 643 14.84 -16.30 -4.83
C ARG A 643 14.70 -16.97 -6.21
N ALA A 644 14.77 -16.18 -7.28
CA ALA A 644 14.90 -16.67 -8.67
C ALA A 644 16.08 -17.66 -8.81
N PRO A 645 15.88 -18.84 -9.43
CA PRO A 645 16.96 -19.76 -9.77
C PRO A 645 18.08 -19.11 -10.61
N GLN A 646 19.34 -19.46 -10.34
CA GLN A 646 20.52 -18.83 -10.95
C GLN A 646 20.55 -18.95 -12.50
N HIS A 647 20.01 -20.02 -13.08
CA HIS A 647 19.97 -20.22 -14.55
C HIS A 647 19.00 -19.29 -15.30
N LEU A 648 18.02 -18.68 -14.61
CA LEU A 648 17.15 -17.65 -15.19
C LEU A 648 17.85 -16.28 -15.30
N ARG A 649 19.05 -16.13 -14.71
CA ARG A 649 19.87 -14.92 -14.79
C ARG A 649 20.95 -15.00 -15.87
N SER A 650 21.49 -16.18 -16.18
CA SER A 650 22.55 -16.34 -17.19
C SER A 650 22.10 -15.94 -18.61
N GLN A 651 20.79 -16.04 -18.93
CA GLN A 651 20.26 -15.55 -20.21
C GLN A 651 20.04 -14.03 -20.26
N LEU A 652 19.85 -13.36 -19.11
CA LEU A 652 19.69 -11.90 -19.04
C LEU A 652 21.03 -11.20 -19.26
N VAL A 653 22.13 -11.75 -18.72
CA VAL A 653 23.49 -11.19 -18.84
C VAL A 653 24.01 -11.36 -20.27
N ARG A 654 23.70 -12.47 -20.95
CA ARG A 654 24.09 -12.72 -22.35
C ARG A 654 23.47 -11.73 -23.34
N SER A 655 22.41 -11.02 -22.93
CA SER A 655 21.77 -9.97 -23.75
C SER A 655 22.48 -8.62 -23.59
N GLN A 656 23.15 -8.37 -22.46
CA GLN A 656 23.90 -7.14 -22.18
C GLN A 656 25.34 -7.20 -22.69
N SER A 657 25.93 -8.39 -22.79
CA SER A 657 27.30 -8.54 -23.32
C SER A 657 27.41 -8.35 -24.83
N ILE A 658 26.30 -8.41 -25.58
CA ILE A 658 26.32 -8.23 -27.05
C ILE A 658 26.41 -6.74 -27.42
N THR A 659 26.12 -5.82 -26.49
CA THR A 659 26.18 -4.37 -26.75
C THR A 659 27.51 -3.71 -26.36
N THR A 660 28.44 -4.44 -25.75
CA THR A 660 29.76 -3.90 -25.34
C THR A 660 30.89 -4.19 -26.33
N ASP A 661 30.72 -5.11 -27.27
CA ASP A 661 31.73 -5.45 -28.30
C ASP A 661 31.73 -4.49 -29.51
N ALA A 662 31.09 -3.33 -29.42
CA ALA A 662 31.01 -2.35 -30.51
C ALA A 662 31.57 -0.96 -30.17
N LEU A 663 32.39 -0.84 -29.12
CA LEU A 663 33.10 0.42 -28.84
C LEU A 663 34.44 0.20 -28.13
N GLU A 664 35.40 -0.39 -28.83
CA GLU A 664 36.82 -0.17 -28.51
C GLU A 664 37.51 0.50 -29.69
N SER A 665 37.87 1.77 -29.50
CA SER A 665 39.07 2.33 -30.10
C SER A 665 39.57 3.50 -29.26
N VAL A 666 40.84 3.38 -28.87
CA VAL A 666 41.79 4.41 -28.42
C VAL A 666 41.83 4.76 -26.93
N ALA A 667 42.62 4.00 -26.15
CA ALA A 667 43.81 4.50 -25.45
C ALA A 667 44.60 3.33 -24.86
N GLU A 668 45.91 3.33 -25.09
CA GLU A 668 46.87 2.31 -24.64
C GLU A 668 47.22 2.44 -23.15
N ASP A 669 47.48 1.26 -22.57
CA ASP A 669 48.56 0.92 -21.64
C ASP A 669 48.23 0.59 -20.17
N ASP A 670 48.97 -0.44 -19.71
CA ASP A 670 49.11 -1.04 -18.39
C ASP A 670 48.12 -2.14 -17.94
N THR A 671 48.45 -3.35 -18.39
CA THR A 671 48.52 -4.62 -17.65
C THR A 671 47.86 -4.66 -16.26
N ILE A 672 46.78 -5.45 -16.15
CA ILE A 672 46.51 -6.55 -15.19
C ILE A 672 45.25 -7.25 -15.74
N GLU A 673 45.43 -8.08 -16.75
CA GLU A 673 44.45 -9.12 -17.11
C GLU A 673 44.80 -10.34 -16.26
N ASP A 674 43.98 -10.67 -15.26
CA ASP A 674 43.54 -12.03 -14.88
C ASP A 674 42.84 -12.04 -13.51
N ASP A 675 41.73 -11.29 -13.32
CA ASP A 675 40.87 -11.47 -12.12
C ASP A 675 39.39 -11.05 -12.27
N MET A 676 38.87 -10.91 -13.50
CA MET A 676 37.51 -10.40 -13.77
C MET A 676 36.47 -11.47 -14.15
N LEU A 677 36.71 -12.75 -13.83
CA LEU A 677 35.81 -13.86 -14.17
C LEU A 677 35.15 -14.59 -12.97
N SER A 678 34.96 -13.93 -11.82
CA SER A 678 34.16 -14.49 -10.73
C SER A 678 33.07 -13.55 -10.17
N TYR A 679 32.06 -13.19 -10.97
CA TYR A 679 30.78 -12.77 -10.38
C TYR A 679 29.97 -13.99 -9.92
N HIS A 680 30.48 -14.66 -8.90
CA HIS A 680 29.71 -15.54 -8.02
C HIS A 680 28.66 -14.68 -7.25
N GLU A 681 27.36 -14.97 -7.31
CA GLU A 681 26.61 -15.90 -6.44
C GLU A 681 26.01 -15.25 -5.19
N GLY A 682 24.79 -15.64 -4.79
CA GLY A 682 24.31 -15.45 -3.42
C GLY A 682 23.53 -14.17 -3.07
N LEU A 683 22.85 -14.22 -1.92
CA LEU A 683 22.22 -13.09 -1.21
C LEU A 683 23.32 -12.09 -0.81
N VAL A 684 23.22 -10.84 -1.28
CA VAL A 684 24.30 -9.85 -1.08
C VAL A 684 24.10 -9.14 0.25
N LEU A 685 25.09 -9.25 1.13
CA LEU A 685 25.15 -8.49 2.37
C LEU A 685 25.93 -7.20 2.14
N VAL A 686 25.36 -6.07 2.55
CA VAL A 686 25.98 -4.77 2.34
C VAL A 686 26.16 -4.07 3.68
N PRO A 687 27.40 -3.68 4.05
CA PRO A 687 27.67 -2.81 5.17
C PRO A 687 26.91 -1.49 5.08
N ARG A 688 26.64 -0.88 6.22
CA ARG A 688 25.89 0.38 6.23
C ARG A 688 26.83 1.60 6.20
N GLY A 689 26.83 2.31 5.06
CA GLY A 689 27.24 3.71 4.99
C GLY A 689 26.16 4.65 5.55
N SER A 690 26.47 5.94 5.73
CA SER A 690 25.65 6.98 6.39
C SER A 690 24.35 7.37 5.65
N GLU A 691 23.58 6.42 5.11
CA GLU A 691 22.30 6.65 4.43
C GLU A 691 21.09 6.12 5.24
N ASN A 692 19.94 6.76 5.02
CA ASN A 692 18.68 6.49 5.70
C ASN A 692 17.98 5.24 5.13
N THR A 693 18.20 4.07 5.74
CA THR A 693 17.45 2.84 5.44
C THR A 693 15.98 2.96 5.90
N VAL A 694 15.08 2.48 5.05
CA VAL A 694 13.65 2.33 5.34
C VAL A 694 13.49 1.26 6.42
N THR A 695 12.86 1.59 7.54
CA THR A 695 12.56 0.64 8.62
C THR A 695 11.46 -0.32 8.15
N GLY A 696 11.74 -1.62 8.14
CA GLY A 696 10.76 -2.64 7.76
C GLY A 696 9.56 -2.72 8.73
N PRO A 697 8.48 -3.43 8.35
CA PRO A 697 7.23 -3.57 9.09
C PRO A 697 7.38 -4.30 10.43
N HIS A 698 8.42 -5.12 10.55
CA HIS A 698 8.78 -5.83 11.77
C HIS A 698 9.99 -5.16 12.40
N ILE A 699 9.82 -4.61 13.60
CA ILE A 699 10.93 -4.16 14.43
C ILE A 699 11.18 -5.27 15.46
N ARG A 700 12.21 -6.08 15.26
CA ARG A 700 12.68 -7.09 16.24
C ARG A 700 14.12 -6.81 16.66
N GLY A 701 14.25 -6.27 17.86
CA GLY A 701 15.51 -5.92 18.51
C GLY A 701 16.63 -5.41 17.61
N SER A 702 17.85 -5.84 17.91
CA SER A 702 19.07 -5.31 17.30
C SER A 702 19.34 -5.94 15.93
N ARG A 703 20.05 -5.19 15.08
CA ARG A 703 20.50 -5.68 13.77
C ARG A 703 21.51 -6.80 13.93
N LEU A 704 21.52 -7.71 12.97
CA LEU A 704 22.53 -8.75 12.92
C LEU A 704 23.82 -8.21 12.27
N ARG A 705 24.95 -8.70 12.78
CA ARG A 705 26.29 -8.45 12.24
C ARG A 705 26.77 -9.70 11.52
N ALA A 706 27.54 -9.53 10.46
CA ALA A 706 28.05 -10.64 9.67
C ALA A 706 29.57 -10.75 9.79
N SER A 707 30.06 -11.92 10.17
CA SER A 707 31.51 -12.18 10.25
C SER A 707 32.17 -12.15 8.86
N ALA A 708 31.40 -12.52 7.83
CA ALA A 708 31.83 -12.46 6.43
C ALA A 708 32.17 -11.03 5.95
N VAL A 709 31.75 -10.00 6.68
CA VAL A 709 31.98 -8.59 6.32
C VAL A 709 32.63 -7.81 7.48
N GLY A 710 33.47 -8.48 8.28
CA GLY A 710 34.24 -7.82 9.34
C GLY A 710 33.44 -7.50 10.61
N ASP A 711 32.38 -8.25 10.91
CA ASP A 711 31.49 -8.06 12.08
C ASP A 711 30.77 -6.69 12.13
N GLU A 712 30.52 -6.11 10.95
CA GLU A 712 29.72 -4.89 10.80
C GLU A 712 28.21 -5.20 10.71
N GLU A 713 27.37 -4.19 11.00
CA GLU A 713 25.92 -4.30 10.77
C GLU A 713 25.66 -4.39 9.26
N VAL A 714 24.91 -5.41 8.85
CA VAL A 714 24.62 -5.66 7.44
C VAL A 714 23.13 -5.56 7.13
N ASP A 715 22.84 -5.03 5.96
CA ASP A 715 21.52 -5.13 5.34
C ASP A 715 21.57 -6.15 4.20
N LEU A 716 20.45 -6.81 3.96
CA LEU A 716 20.26 -7.68 2.80
C LEU A 716 19.93 -6.82 1.58
N LEU A 717 20.82 -6.79 0.60
CA LEU A 717 20.51 -6.21 -0.70
C LEU A 717 19.90 -7.29 -1.60
N LEU A 718 18.64 -7.07 -1.99
CA LEU A 718 17.99 -7.85 -3.04
C LEU A 718 17.96 -7.00 -4.32
N PRO A 719 18.84 -7.30 -5.31
CA PRO A 719 18.88 -6.54 -6.56
C PRO A 719 17.51 -6.48 -7.23
N GLY A 720 17.03 -5.27 -7.51
CA GLY A 720 15.74 -5.01 -8.14
C GLY A 720 14.52 -5.02 -7.19
N THR A 721 14.71 -5.26 -5.90
CA THR A 721 13.61 -5.27 -4.90
C THR A 721 13.81 -4.19 -3.84
N ALA A 722 14.74 -4.37 -2.90
CA ALA A 722 14.95 -3.48 -1.78
C ALA A 722 16.26 -3.79 -1.03
N ARG A 723 16.73 -2.81 -0.25
CA ARG A 723 17.71 -3.01 0.84
C ARG A 723 16.92 -3.24 2.12
N LEU A 724 17.02 -4.45 2.68
CA LEU A 724 16.22 -4.91 3.82
C LEU A 724 17.07 -5.06 5.06
N GLN A 725 16.58 -4.54 6.18
CA GLN A 725 17.22 -4.71 7.47
C GLN A 725 17.12 -6.18 7.92
N ILE A 726 18.25 -6.76 8.31
CA ILE A 726 18.31 -8.13 8.84
C ILE A 726 18.22 -8.08 10.36
N GLN A 727 17.27 -8.83 10.92
CA GLN A 727 17.06 -8.97 12.35
C GLN A 727 16.79 -10.42 12.72
N GLN A 728 16.89 -10.74 14.00
CA GLN A 728 16.63 -12.10 14.45
C GLN A 728 15.17 -12.52 14.17
N GLY A 729 15.02 -13.54 13.33
CA GLY A 729 13.73 -14.04 12.85
C GLY A 729 13.03 -13.16 11.80
N VAL A 730 13.70 -12.17 11.20
CA VAL A 730 13.15 -11.28 10.17
C VAL A 730 14.19 -11.05 9.07
N ASN A 731 13.78 -11.24 7.81
CA ASN A 731 14.66 -11.07 6.65
C ASN A 731 15.96 -11.88 6.74
N MET A 732 15.95 -13.05 7.39
CA MET A 732 17.18 -13.83 7.64
C MET A 732 17.62 -14.59 6.37
N PRO A 733 18.74 -14.23 5.74
CA PRO A 733 19.30 -14.94 4.60
C PRO A 733 19.72 -16.36 4.99
N ALA A 734 19.33 -17.36 4.20
CA ALA A 734 19.72 -18.76 4.42
C ALA A 734 19.88 -19.51 3.10
N ARG A 735 20.62 -20.61 3.14
CA ARG A 735 20.70 -21.60 2.07
C ARG A 735 19.81 -22.79 2.44
N ALA A 736 18.82 -23.09 1.62
CA ALA A 736 17.93 -24.23 1.82
C ALA A 736 18.42 -25.43 1.01
N GLU A 737 18.62 -26.57 1.67
CA GLU A 737 19.05 -27.82 1.04
C GLU A 737 18.02 -28.93 1.29
N LEU A 738 17.81 -29.79 0.30
CA LEU A 738 16.86 -30.88 0.39
C LEU A 738 17.36 -31.94 1.40
N ILE A 739 16.47 -32.42 2.28
CA ILE A 739 16.78 -33.49 3.22
C ILE A 739 16.85 -34.84 2.46
N PRO A 740 17.98 -35.57 2.51
CA PRO A 740 18.13 -36.85 1.82
C PRO A 740 17.04 -37.86 2.20
N GLY A 741 16.46 -38.55 1.22
CA GLY A 741 15.44 -39.59 1.43
C GLY A 741 13.99 -39.09 1.60
N ARG A 742 13.74 -37.78 1.55
CA ARG A 742 12.39 -37.17 1.47
C ARG A 742 12.03 -36.69 0.05
N GLU A 743 12.54 -37.37 -0.96
CA GLU A 743 12.32 -37.04 -2.37
C GLU A 743 10.89 -37.39 -2.82
N ASP A 744 10.13 -36.39 -3.25
CA ASP A 744 8.91 -36.61 -4.04
C ASP A 744 9.32 -37.07 -5.45
N LYS A 745 9.15 -38.36 -5.77
CA LYS A 745 9.42 -38.95 -7.10
C LYS A 745 8.69 -38.26 -8.28
N GLU A 746 7.76 -37.32 -8.02
CA GLU A 746 7.00 -36.56 -9.03
C GLU A 746 7.37 -35.07 -9.17
N LYS A 747 8.28 -34.49 -8.35
CA LYS A 747 8.56 -33.03 -8.34
C LYS A 747 10.04 -32.68 -8.55
N GLN A 748 10.58 -33.13 -9.67
CA GLN A 748 11.97 -32.89 -10.07
C GLN A 748 12.13 -31.52 -10.79
N ILE A 749 11.83 -30.38 -10.11
CA ILE A 749 11.99 -29.04 -10.72
C ILE A 749 12.62 -27.98 -9.78
N LEU A 750 12.88 -28.26 -8.49
CA LEU A 750 13.74 -27.40 -7.67
C LEU A 750 15.05 -28.13 -7.37
N HIS A 751 16.18 -27.50 -7.69
CA HIS A 751 17.54 -27.97 -7.44
C HIS A 751 17.77 -28.34 -5.97
N ASP A 752 18.80 -29.15 -5.72
CA ASP A 752 19.21 -29.68 -4.41
C ASP A 752 19.53 -28.59 -3.36
N CYS A 753 19.77 -27.34 -3.81
CA CYS A 753 20.13 -26.19 -3.00
C CYS A 753 19.53 -24.88 -3.56
N CYS A 754 18.98 -24.00 -2.71
CA CYS A 754 18.49 -22.68 -3.11
C CYS A 754 18.66 -21.58 -2.05
N ASP A 755 18.88 -20.35 -2.50
CA ASP A 755 18.90 -19.17 -1.62
C ASP A 755 17.49 -18.75 -1.20
N VAL A 756 17.30 -18.56 0.10
CA VAL A 756 16.01 -18.17 0.69
C VAL A 756 16.17 -17.07 1.73
N VAL A 757 15.07 -16.36 1.99
CA VAL A 757 14.94 -15.41 3.09
C VAL A 757 13.87 -15.92 4.05
N LEU A 758 14.22 -15.98 5.35
CA LEU A 758 13.40 -16.61 6.38
C LEU A 758 12.77 -15.58 7.33
N TYR A 759 11.55 -15.89 7.77
CA TYR A 759 10.83 -15.20 8.82
C TYR A 759 10.33 -16.20 9.85
N LEU A 760 10.54 -15.93 11.13
CA LEU A 760 10.38 -16.90 12.22
C LEU A 760 9.60 -16.29 13.38
N GLY A 761 8.87 -17.09 14.15
CA GLY A 761 8.27 -16.64 15.40
C GLY A 761 7.50 -17.72 16.13
N ILE A 762 7.46 -17.65 17.45
CA ILE A 762 6.74 -18.60 18.30
C ILE A 762 5.29 -18.15 18.46
N ILE A 763 4.36 -19.05 18.15
CA ILE A 763 2.91 -18.83 18.19
C ILE A 763 2.20 -19.82 19.13
N ASP A 764 0.92 -19.58 19.41
CA ASP A 764 0.03 -20.44 20.20
C ASP A 764 0.49 -20.69 21.66
N ILE A 765 1.09 -19.68 22.28
CA ILE A 765 1.65 -19.71 23.65
C ILE A 765 0.62 -19.58 24.79
N LEU A 766 -0.66 -19.90 24.57
CA LEU A 766 -1.69 -19.77 25.62
C LEU A 766 -2.22 -21.11 26.14
N GLN A 767 -1.61 -22.22 25.70
CA GLN A 767 -2.02 -23.55 26.05
C GLN A 767 -1.23 -24.08 27.26
N GLU A 768 -1.89 -24.03 28.42
CA GLU A 768 -1.34 -24.52 29.69
C GLU A 768 -1.38 -26.06 29.80
N TYR A 769 -0.35 -26.63 30.41
CA TYR A 769 -0.33 -28.02 30.85
C TYR A 769 -1.14 -28.20 32.14
N ASN A 770 -2.38 -28.66 31.98
CA ASN A 770 -3.30 -28.90 33.09
C ASN A 770 -3.70 -30.39 33.19
N MET A 771 -4.51 -30.75 34.19
CA MET A 771 -4.97 -32.13 34.38
C MET A 771 -5.68 -32.71 33.15
N THR A 772 -6.44 -31.90 32.40
CA THR A 772 -7.06 -32.36 31.15
C THR A 772 -6.01 -32.76 30.12
N LYS A 773 -4.90 -32.02 30.03
CA LYS A 773 -3.77 -32.38 29.16
C LYS A 773 -3.01 -33.60 29.65
N LYS A 774 -2.88 -33.80 30.96
CA LYS A 774 -2.31 -35.04 31.53
C LYS A 774 -3.15 -36.26 31.16
N ILE A 775 -4.47 -36.15 31.21
CA ILE A 775 -5.39 -37.22 30.78
C ILE A 775 -5.30 -37.43 29.27
N GLU A 776 -5.25 -36.36 28.48
CA GLU A 776 -5.06 -36.44 27.01
C GLU A 776 -3.76 -37.17 26.66
N HIS A 777 -2.68 -36.88 27.39
CA HIS A 777 -1.40 -37.58 27.25
C HIS A 777 -1.56 -39.07 27.55
N ALA A 778 -2.07 -39.40 28.75
CA ALA A 778 -2.22 -40.78 29.21
C ALA A 778 -3.06 -41.61 28.24
N TYR A 779 -4.13 -41.04 27.69
CA TYR A 779 -4.96 -41.70 26.69
C TYR A 779 -4.21 -41.94 25.37
N LYS A 780 -3.48 -40.94 24.87
CA LYS A 780 -2.76 -41.06 23.60
C LYS A 780 -1.54 -41.97 23.71
N SER A 781 -0.85 -41.99 24.85
CA SER A 781 0.32 -42.84 25.07
C SER A 781 -0.01 -44.34 25.11
N LEU A 782 -1.29 -44.71 25.27
CA LEU A 782 -1.73 -46.11 25.12
C LEU A 782 -1.68 -46.60 23.67
N HIS A 783 -1.78 -45.69 22.70
CA HIS A 783 -1.90 -46.03 21.27
C HIS A 783 -0.72 -45.53 20.42
N PHE A 784 0.03 -44.54 20.89
CA PHE A 784 1.11 -43.90 20.15
C PHE A 784 2.33 -43.68 21.04
N ASP A 785 3.51 -43.66 20.43
CA ASP A 785 4.76 -43.36 21.14
C ASP A 785 4.69 -41.95 21.76
N SER A 786 5.11 -41.86 23.03
CA SER A 786 5.19 -40.62 23.82
C SER A 786 5.93 -39.48 23.09
N LEU A 787 6.99 -39.81 22.34
CA LEU A 787 7.77 -38.85 21.55
C LEU A 787 6.94 -38.19 20.42
N SER A 788 5.96 -38.93 19.88
CA SER A 788 5.11 -38.48 18.77
C SER A 788 3.99 -37.52 19.19
N ILE A 789 3.65 -37.48 20.48
CA ILE A 789 2.49 -36.78 21.03
C ILE A 789 2.84 -35.34 21.40
N SER A 790 2.03 -34.37 20.96
CA SER A 790 2.25 -32.95 21.32
C SER A 790 1.87 -32.63 22.76
N ALA A 791 0.97 -33.42 23.35
CA ALA A 791 0.40 -33.19 24.67
C ALA A 791 1.31 -33.71 25.81
N VAL A 792 2.53 -33.21 25.95
CA VAL A 792 3.55 -33.71 26.89
C VAL A 792 3.91 -32.67 27.96
N ASP A 793 4.65 -33.09 28.99
CA ASP A 793 5.18 -32.19 30.02
C ASP A 793 5.98 -31.02 29.40
N PRO A 794 5.87 -29.78 29.92
CA PRO A 794 6.55 -28.60 29.37
C PRO A 794 8.06 -28.72 29.21
N THR A 795 8.76 -29.36 30.16
CA THR A 795 10.23 -29.56 30.08
C THR A 795 10.59 -30.51 28.95
N PHE A 796 9.86 -31.62 28.83
CA PHE A 796 10.05 -32.54 27.72
C PHE A 796 9.66 -31.91 26.37
N TYR A 797 8.59 -31.10 26.36
CA TYR A 797 8.15 -30.37 25.18
C TYR A 797 9.23 -29.42 24.67
N SER A 798 9.79 -28.59 25.55
CA SER A 798 10.81 -27.59 25.23
C SER A 798 12.07 -28.25 24.67
N GLN A 799 12.54 -29.32 25.30
CA GLN A 799 13.71 -30.07 24.84
C GLN A 799 13.49 -30.68 23.45
N ARG A 800 12.36 -31.37 23.23
CA ARG A 800 12.04 -31.95 21.91
C ARG A 800 11.93 -30.87 20.83
N PHE A 801 11.26 -29.77 21.15
CA PHE A 801 11.11 -28.64 20.24
C PHE A 801 12.50 -28.11 19.82
N LEU A 802 13.38 -27.83 20.77
CA LEU A 802 14.74 -27.32 20.48
C LEU A 802 15.58 -28.33 19.69
N GLU A 803 15.53 -29.62 20.02
CA GLU A 803 16.24 -30.66 19.26
C GLU A 803 15.75 -30.78 17.82
N PHE A 804 14.45 -30.65 17.58
CA PHE A 804 13.91 -30.61 16.23
C PHE A 804 14.38 -29.37 15.47
N ILE A 805 14.33 -28.19 16.09
CA ILE A 805 14.79 -26.95 15.46
C ILE A 805 16.29 -27.01 15.12
N LYS A 806 17.13 -27.63 15.96
CA LYS A 806 18.56 -27.84 15.64
C LYS A 806 18.77 -28.66 14.37
N LYS A 807 17.86 -29.57 14.03
CA LYS A 807 17.88 -30.35 12.78
C LYS A 807 17.40 -29.52 11.58
N VAL A 808 16.44 -28.62 11.80
CA VAL A 808 15.98 -27.66 10.78
C VAL A 808 17.08 -26.64 10.45
N PHE A 809 17.87 -26.23 11.44
CA PHE A 809 19.00 -25.30 11.32
C PHE A 809 20.33 -25.98 11.69
N PRO A 810 20.87 -26.85 10.82
CA PRO A 810 22.12 -27.57 11.08
C PRO A 810 23.32 -26.63 11.17
N GLN A 811 24.44 -27.12 11.72
CA GLN A 811 25.72 -26.40 11.66
C GLN A 811 26.25 -26.41 10.23
N ASN A 812 26.94 -25.34 9.84
CA ASN A 812 27.72 -25.35 8.61
C ASN A 812 28.90 -26.31 8.83
N ASN A 813 29.01 -27.35 8.01
CA ASN A 813 30.21 -28.18 8.04
C ASN A 813 31.40 -27.29 7.68
N LYS A 814 32.41 -27.24 8.54
CA LYS A 814 33.70 -26.62 8.21
C LYS A 814 34.26 -27.41 7.03
N SER A 815 34.24 -26.83 5.84
CA SER A 815 35.12 -27.22 4.74
C SER A 815 36.54 -26.80 5.09
#